data_AF-A0A7X8G6F6-F1
#
_entry.id   AF-A0A7X8G6F6-F1
#
_cell.length_a   1.000
_cell.length_b   1.000
_cell.length_c   1.000
_cell.angle_alpha   90.00
_cell.angle_beta   90.00
_cell.angle_gamma   90.00
#
_symmetry.space_group_name_H-M   'P 1'
#
loop_
_entity.id
_entity.type
_entity.pdbx_description
1 polymer ?
#
loop_
_entity_poly.entity_id
_entity_poly.type
_entity_poly.pdbx_seq_one_letter_code
_entity_poly.pdbx_strand_id
1 'polypeptide(L)'
;MIGEKIWVEKGFQTSINIAYDLYNESKVKNFIPTMSSIEVIEDVMLSTNVPDRGRARILIGAYGKGKSHIVLILMSLLFKKDITLFKNFLSKIKEHNPKLCGFIIDYIKSDKKLLPVIVSGSSTSITQSFLSALQIALKNENLTDLIPETNYTAAVKTIELWKNNYKDTYKRLISELNVPIDDFIISLKEYDVNAYERFINLYPSLTSGSTFNPFLGFDVVELYEKVVEKLKDKGFNGIYVIYDEFSKYLEASIANTSISDIKLLQDFAEKCDRSGDRQMHLMLISHKDIANYIDKNLPKDKVDGWKGVSGRFKHINLHNNFSQMYEIISAVIKKDKDFWDEYCRDNEARFKSLIERFKGNGILDKHDDITVHTAFIGCYPLHPVSTFILPRLSEKVAQNERTLFTFLSSDNQYTLSAFLEDAKGDFPMLTPDYVYDYFEPILRKEPYTSEIHKIYETTSKVLQKLDEDSLAAKIVKTISLIYIVEQFEKLPPIKGIIIDTYRDCVSDVQIIDDVLTELVEKECLIYLKRSNGYLKIKESSGVDIGAEIQNVIEKTKQTLSVKDILNKFSFDSYMYPTAYNDEKEITRYFDFKFIDSEEFFSVVDWDKKIENFSSAGVVYAIIPYSNEEIERIREVIKRGNCNHGRIIFVLPLQFMDIEKIAFEYNAVTILKEMASDDELL
;
A
#
# COMPACT_ATOMS: atom_id res chain seq x y z
N MET A 1 4.74 -33.86 15.18
CA MET A 1 5.54 -32.89 14.39
C MET A 1 5.00 -31.49 14.61
N ILE A 2 5.76 -30.41 14.35
CA ILE A 2 5.28 -29.05 14.64
C ILE A 2 3.98 -28.72 13.86
N GLY A 3 3.81 -29.27 12.65
CA GLY A 3 2.59 -29.12 11.84
C GLY A 3 1.31 -29.74 12.43
N GLU A 4 1.41 -30.62 13.43
CA GLU A 4 0.24 -31.14 14.16
C GLU A 4 -0.16 -30.23 15.34
N LYS A 5 0.74 -29.35 15.77
CA LYS A 5 0.59 -28.46 16.92
C LYS A 5 0.44 -26.98 16.54
N ILE A 6 0.86 -26.62 15.33
CA ILE A 6 0.68 -25.31 14.70
C ILE A 6 -0.01 -25.54 13.37
N TRP A 7 -1.16 -24.90 13.16
CA TRP A 7 -1.96 -25.05 11.94
C TRP A 7 -2.52 -23.70 11.48
N VAL A 8 -3.02 -23.68 10.24
CA VAL A 8 -3.71 -22.52 9.68
C VAL A 8 -5.21 -22.76 9.64
N GLU A 9 -5.99 -21.77 10.10
CA GLU A 9 -7.45 -21.85 10.11
C GLU A 9 -8.03 -21.74 8.68
N LYS A 10 -8.70 -22.81 8.19
CA LYS A 10 -9.22 -22.89 6.80
C LYS A 10 -10.45 -22.01 6.49
N GLY A 11 -11.03 -21.36 7.49
CA GLY A 11 -12.26 -20.53 7.37
C GLY A 11 -12.07 -19.10 6.84
N PHE A 12 -10.85 -18.75 6.41
CA PHE A 12 -10.41 -17.37 6.21
C PHE A 12 -10.46 -16.87 4.75
N GLN A 13 -10.72 -17.75 3.77
CA GLN A 13 -10.43 -17.51 2.35
C GLN A 13 -11.44 -16.70 1.54
N THR A 14 -12.56 -16.26 2.10
CA THR A 14 -13.67 -15.82 1.24
C THR A 14 -13.74 -14.30 1.09
N SER A 15 -13.77 -13.83 -0.16
CA SER A 15 -14.30 -12.50 -0.46
C SER A 15 -15.70 -12.32 0.14
N ILE A 16 -15.96 -11.13 0.67
CA ILE A 16 -17.25 -10.78 1.25
C ILE A 16 -18.07 -10.00 0.23
N ASN A 17 -19.28 -10.46 -0.03
CA ASN A 17 -20.32 -9.67 -0.65
C ASN A 17 -21.41 -9.46 0.39
N ILE A 18 -21.62 -8.22 0.84
CA ILE A 18 -22.48 -7.94 2.00
C ILE A 18 -23.92 -8.41 1.74
N ALA A 19 -24.45 -8.22 0.53
CA ALA A 19 -25.81 -8.61 0.18
C ALA A 19 -26.04 -10.12 0.25
N TYR A 20 -25.11 -10.92 -0.30
CA TYR A 20 -25.20 -12.38 -0.28
C TYR A 20 -24.81 -12.99 1.07
N ASP A 21 -23.89 -12.36 1.79
CA ASP A 21 -23.29 -12.92 3.01
C ASP A 21 -23.95 -12.45 4.30
N LEU A 22 -24.91 -11.51 4.24
CA LEU A 22 -25.62 -10.97 5.41
C LEU A 22 -26.10 -12.06 6.38
N TYR A 23 -26.55 -13.18 5.83
CA TYR A 23 -27.06 -14.32 6.59
C TYR A 23 -26.02 -15.42 6.89
N ASN A 24 -24.78 -15.31 6.41
CA ASN A 24 -23.73 -16.31 6.56
C ASN A 24 -23.04 -16.22 7.94
N GLU A 25 -23.45 -17.08 8.87
CA GLU A 25 -22.87 -17.12 10.23
C GLU A 25 -21.40 -17.52 10.29
N SER A 26 -20.93 -18.36 9.36
CA SER A 26 -19.53 -18.81 9.32
C SER A 26 -18.59 -17.63 9.11
N LYS A 27 -18.95 -16.74 8.17
CA LYS A 27 -18.19 -15.50 7.90
C LYS A 27 -18.17 -14.54 9.09
N VAL A 28 -19.22 -14.54 9.91
CA VAL A 28 -19.27 -13.74 11.14
C VAL A 28 -18.36 -14.34 12.22
N LYS A 29 -18.45 -15.65 12.47
CA LYS A 29 -17.66 -16.36 13.49
C LYS A 29 -16.15 -16.29 13.24
N ASN A 30 -15.76 -16.32 11.97
CA ASN A 30 -14.36 -16.36 11.54
C ASN A 30 -13.75 -14.96 11.33
N PHE A 31 -14.44 -13.88 11.71
CA PHE A 31 -13.88 -12.54 11.63
C PHE A 31 -12.74 -12.35 12.62
N ILE A 32 -11.63 -11.80 12.12
CA ILE A 32 -10.44 -11.46 12.92
C ILE A 32 -10.52 -9.96 13.24
N PRO A 33 -10.78 -9.59 14.51
CA PRO A 33 -10.83 -8.18 14.89
C PRO A 33 -9.42 -7.61 14.85
N THR A 34 -9.20 -6.55 14.08
CA THR A 34 -8.02 -5.68 14.17
C THR A 34 -8.37 -4.41 14.96
N MET A 35 -7.37 -3.69 15.47
CA MET A 35 -7.62 -2.41 16.16
C MET A 35 -8.46 -1.43 15.35
N SER A 36 -8.11 -1.19 14.07
CA SER A 36 -8.92 -0.30 13.23
C SER A 36 -10.33 -0.83 12.99
N SER A 37 -10.52 -2.15 12.87
CA SER A 37 -11.89 -2.68 12.80
C SER A 37 -12.70 -2.42 14.06
N ILE A 38 -12.07 -2.50 15.23
CA ILE A 38 -12.70 -2.20 16.52
C ILE A 38 -13.06 -0.71 16.60
N GLU A 39 -12.17 0.19 16.16
CA GLU A 39 -12.43 1.64 16.10
C GLU A 39 -13.62 1.98 15.20
N VAL A 40 -13.70 1.38 14.00
CA VAL A 40 -14.85 1.57 13.11
C VAL A 40 -16.13 1.05 13.77
N ILE A 41 -16.06 -0.11 14.43
CA ILE A 41 -17.23 -0.69 15.09
C ILE A 41 -17.66 0.15 16.29
N GLU A 42 -16.72 0.62 17.10
CA GLU A 42 -16.96 1.54 18.21
C GLU A 42 -17.71 2.78 17.73
N ASP A 43 -17.22 3.43 16.68
CA ASP A 43 -17.83 4.64 16.14
C ASP A 43 -19.30 4.43 15.74
N VAL A 44 -19.57 3.34 15.01
CA VAL A 44 -20.92 3.02 14.54
C VAL A 44 -21.82 2.64 15.71
N MET A 45 -21.35 1.77 16.61
CA MET A 45 -22.11 1.33 17.78
C MET A 45 -22.50 2.52 18.67
N LEU A 46 -21.58 3.45 18.94
CA LEU A 46 -21.87 4.63 19.76
C LEU A 46 -22.94 5.53 19.11
N SER A 47 -23.00 5.63 17.78
CA SER A 47 -24.05 6.43 17.11
C SER A 47 -25.46 5.87 17.22
N THR A 48 -25.62 4.63 17.69
CA THR A 48 -26.95 4.06 17.97
C THR A 48 -27.58 4.62 19.24
N ASN A 49 -26.77 5.14 20.18
CA ASN A 49 -27.24 5.71 21.44
C ASN A 49 -27.17 7.25 21.50
N VAL A 50 -26.43 7.90 20.59
CA VAL A 50 -26.35 9.36 20.53
C VAL A 50 -27.40 9.89 19.54
N PRO A 51 -28.38 10.72 19.96
CA PRO A 51 -29.45 11.21 19.09
C PRO A 51 -28.98 12.10 17.94
N ASP A 52 -27.86 12.81 18.11
CA ASP A 52 -27.55 14.03 17.33
C ASP A 52 -26.21 14.05 16.58
N ARG A 53 -25.46 12.95 16.44
CA ARG A 53 -24.15 13.02 15.75
C ARG A 53 -23.80 11.81 14.88
N GLY A 54 -23.67 12.09 13.57
CA GLY A 54 -22.77 11.40 12.64
C GLY A 54 -23.26 10.06 12.13
N ARG A 55 -24.50 10.00 11.61
CA ARG A 55 -25.08 8.74 11.08
C ARG A 55 -24.92 8.58 9.57
N ALA A 56 -24.50 9.63 8.88
CA ALA A 56 -23.97 9.56 7.52
C ALA A 56 -22.44 9.39 7.56
N ARG A 57 -21.93 8.30 6.99
CA ARG A 57 -20.51 7.91 7.03
C ARG A 57 -19.98 7.52 5.68
N ILE A 58 -18.71 7.81 5.45
CA ILE A 58 -17.95 7.22 4.35
C ILE A 58 -16.77 6.44 4.92
N LEU A 59 -16.73 5.14 4.62
CA LEU A 59 -15.64 4.23 4.97
C LEU A 59 -14.65 4.17 3.81
N ILE A 60 -13.45 4.73 4.02
CA ILE A 60 -12.43 4.91 2.99
C ILE A 60 -11.26 3.96 3.28
N GLY A 61 -10.82 3.21 2.28
CA GLY A 61 -9.60 2.42 2.36
C GLY A 61 -9.34 1.62 1.09
N ALA A 62 -8.07 1.34 0.78
CA ALA A 62 -7.68 0.62 -0.43
C ALA A 62 -8.39 -0.75 -0.59
N TYR A 63 -8.33 -1.34 -1.78
CA TYR A 63 -8.84 -2.71 -2.03
C TYR A 63 -8.20 -3.72 -1.05
N GLY A 64 -8.91 -4.81 -0.73
CA GLY A 64 -8.56 -5.60 0.44
C GLY A 64 -9.05 -4.85 1.68
N LYS A 65 -8.22 -4.54 2.66
CA LYS A 65 -8.51 -3.84 3.93
C LYS A 65 -9.75 -4.29 4.72
N GLY A 66 -10.40 -5.41 4.38
CA GLY A 66 -11.54 -5.95 5.11
C GLY A 66 -12.81 -5.09 5.24
N LYS A 67 -12.96 -3.96 4.50
CA LYS A 67 -14.11 -3.02 4.63
C LYS A 67 -15.48 -3.73 4.66
N SER A 68 -15.76 -4.54 3.65
CA SER A 68 -17.04 -5.25 3.53
C SER A 68 -17.22 -6.29 4.65
N HIS A 69 -16.14 -6.87 5.17
CA HIS A 69 -16.20 -7.79 6.32
C HIS A 69 -16.54 -7.05 7.61
N ILE A 70 -15.91 -5.89 7.86
CA ILE A 70 -16.24 -5.03 9.01
C ILE A 70 -17.72 -4.65 8.98
N VAL A 71 -18.23 -4.24 7.81
CA VAL A 71 -19.64 -3.87 7.65
C VAL A 71 -20.57 -5.07 7.82
N LEU A 72 -20.18 -6.26 7.34
CA LEU A 72 -20.93 -7.49 7.60
C LEU A 72 -21.05 -7.78 9.11
N ILE A 73 -19.98 -7.59 9.88
CA ILE A 73 -20.00 -7.75 11.34
C ILE A 73 -20.89 -6.71 11.99
N LEU A 74 -20.80 -5.45 11.58
CA LEU A 74 -21.70 -4.39 12.04
C LEU A 74 -23.16 -4.75 11.80
N MET A 75 -23.51 -5.22 10.61
CA MET A 75 -24.89 -5.59 10.32
C MET A 75 -25.32 -6.79 11.15
N SER A 76 -24.46 -7.79 11.32
CA SER A 76 -24.77 -8.91 12.22
C SER A 76 -25.00 -8.45 13.67
N LEU A 77 -24.21 -7.49 14.18
CA LEU A 77 -24.38 -6.91 15.52
C LEU A 77 -25.68 -6.11 15.66
N LEU A 78 -26.02 -5.29 14.66
CA LEU A 78 -27.16 -4.36 14.70
C LEU A 78 -28.51 -5.03 14.36
N PHE A 79 -28.47 -6.11 13.57
CA PHE A 79 -29.66 -6.79 13.05
C PHE A 79 -29.84 -8.20 13.63
N LYS A 80 -28.83 -9.09 13.53
CA LYS A 80 -28.97 -10.50 13.96
C LYS A 80 -28.89 -10.68 15.47
N LYS A 81 -27.95 -9.99 16.12
CA LYS A 81 -27.81 -9.95 17.59
C LYS A 81 -27.67 -11.33 18.25
N ASP A 82 -27.04 -12.30 17.57
CA ASP A 82 -26.70 -13.58 18.19
C ASP A 82 -25.31 -13.49 18.83
N ILE A 83 -25.29 -13.43 20.17
CA ILE A 83 -24.05 -13.33 20.97
C ILE A 83 -23.07 -14.49 20.72
N THR A 84 -23.56 -15.67 20.33
CA THR A 84 -22.72 -16.85 20.09
C THR A 84 -21.82 -16.67 18.87
N LEU A 85 -22.23 -15.82 17.91
CA LEU A 85 -21.45 -15.50 16.72
C LEU A 85 -20.23 -14.62 17.03
N PHE A 86 -20.27 -13.87 18.15
CA PHE A 86 -19.29 -12.83 18.45
C PHE A 86 -18.31 -13.19 19.57
N LYS A 87 -18.21 -14.46 19.99
CA LYS A 87 -17.38 -14.86 21.13
C LYS A 87 -15.93 -14.38 21.03
N ASN A 88 -15.27 -14.66 19.89
CA ASN A 88 -13.88 -14.25 19.64
C ASN A 88 -13.74 -12.73 19.49
N PHE A 89 -14.75 -12.10 18.91
CA PHE A 89 -14.78 -10.65 18.72
C PHE A 89 -14.90 -9.90 20.05
N LEU A 90 -15.86 -10.32 20.90
CA LEU A 90 -16.09 -9.74 22.22
C LEU A 90 -14.92 -9.98 23.18
N SER A 91 -14.22 -11.12 23.10
CA SER A 91 -13.03 -11.36 23.92
C SER A 91 -11.93 -10.35 23.58
N LYS A 92 -11.65 -10.12 22.30
CA LYS A 92 -10.63 -9.14 21.88
C LYS A 92 -11.03 -7.71 22.24
N ILE A 93 -12.30 -7.32 22.07
CA ILE A 93 -12.75 -6.00 22.55
C ILE A 93 -12.62 -5.88 24.06
N LYS A 94 -12.93 -6.93 24.82
CA LYS A 94 -12.85 -6.90 26.29
C LYS A 94 -11.42 -6.64 26.78
N GLU A 95 -10.41 -7.14 26.09
CA GLU A 95 -9.00 -6.90 26.41
C GLU A 95 -8.60 -5.43 26.23
N HIS A 96 -9.14 -4.74 25.22
CA HIS A 96 -8.75 -3.37 24.87
C HIS A 96 -9.69 -2.30 25.44
N ASN A 97 -11.00 -2.52 25.37
CA ASN A 97 -12.04 -1.58 25.78
C ASN A 97 -13.22 -2.33 26.45
N PRO A 98 -13.11 -2.66 27.75
CA PRO A 98 -14.17 -3.35 28.49
C PRO A 98 -15.52 -2.62 28.48
N LYS A 99 -15.51 -1.29 28.42
CA LYS A 99 -16.73 -0.46 28.39
C LYS A 99 -17.49 -0.64 27.07
N LEU A 100 -16.79 -0.61 25.95
CA LEU A 100 -17.37 -0.91 24.63
C LEU A 100 -17.92 -2.33 24.58
N CYS A 101 -17.19 -3.32 25.14
CA CYS A 101 -17.67 -4.70 25.22
C CYS A 101 -19.03 -4.78 25.95
N GLY A 102 -19.14 -4.12 27.11
CA GLY A 102 -20.41 -4.03 27.85
C GLY A 102 -21.53 -3.39 27.03
N PHE A 103 -21.24 -2.25 26.38
CA PHE A 103 -22.20 -1.57 25.50
C PHE A 103 -22.72 -2.46 24.37
N ILE A 104 -21.83 -3.19 23.70
CA ILE A 104 -22.20 -4.11 22.60
C ILE A 104 -23.08 -5.25 23.14
N ILE A 105 -22.72 -5.83 24.29
CA ILE A 105 -23.52 -6.89 24.92
C ILE A 105 -24.92 -6.37 25.30
N ASP A 106 -25.01 -5.17 25.86
CA ASP A 106 -26.29 -4.55 26.22
C ASP A 106 -27.16 -4.28 24.98
N TYR A 107 -26.55 -3.79 23.89
CA TYR A 107 -27.25 -3.63 22.61
C TYR A 107 -27.78 -4.97 22.10
N ILE A 108 -26.95 -6.01 22.07
CA ILE A 108 -27.33 -7.36 21.63
C ILE A 108 -28.50 -7.90 22.46
N LYS A 109 -28.53 -7.67 23.77
CA LYS A 109 -29.60 -8.12 24.68
C LYS A 109 -30.87 -7.28 24.64
N SER A 110 -30.80 -6.04 24.15
CA SER A 110 -31.95 -5.14 24.08
C SER A 110 -32.99 -5.62 23.05
N ASP A 111 -34.09 -4.90 22.90
CA ASP A 111 -35.04 -5.04 21.78
C ASP A 111 -34.59 -4.24 20.54
N LYS A 112 -33.56 -3.39 20.65
CA LYS A 112 -33.12 -2.50 19.56
C LYS A 112 -32.66 -3.28 18.33
N LYS A 113 -33.24 -3.03 17.16
CA LYS A 113 -32.89 -3.73 15.91
C LYS A 113 -32.96 -2.76 14.71
N LEU A 114 -31.93 -2.74 13.87
CA LEU A 114 -31.92 -1.93 12.64
C LEU A 114 -32.05 -2.82 11.41
N LEU A 115 -32.89 -2.43 10.46
CA LEU A 115 -33.06 -3.16 9.20
C LEU A 115 -31.89 -2.83 8.25
N PRO A 116 -31.06 -3.81 7.85
CA PRO A 116 -30.00 -3.59 6.87
C PRO A 116 -30.59 -3.44 5.46
N VAL A 117 -30.19 -2.38 4.76
CA VAL A 117 -30.56 -2.13 3.36
C VAL A 117 -29.27 -2.04 2.54
N ILE A 118 -29.00 -3.05 1.73
CA ILE A 118 -27.74 -3.15 0.96
C ILE A 118 -27.99 -2.65 -0.47
N VAL A 119 -27.39 -1.50 -0.78
CA VAL A 119 -27.34 -0.93 -2.12
C VAL A 119 -26.14 -1.54 -2.85
N SER A 120 -26.42 -2.38 -3.84
CA SER A 120 -25.42 -3.07 -4.66
C SER A 120 -25.73 -2.89 -6.13
N GLY A 121 -24.72 -2.59 -6.95
CA GLY A 121 -24.83 -2.59 -8.42
C GLY A 121 -24.24 -1.34 -9.07
N SER A 122 -23.92 -1.47 -10.37
CA SER A 122 -23.43 -0.39 -11.22
C SER A 122 -24.58 0.22 -12.03
N SER A 123 -25.68 0.61 -11.38
CA SER A 123 -26.77 1.32 -12.09
C SER A 123 -26.34 2.73 -12.43
N THR A 124 -26.81 3.25 -13.55
CA THR A 124 -26.56 4.64 -13.97
C THR A 124 -27.26 5.67 -13.06
N SER A 125 -28.26 5.25 -12.27
CA SER A 125 -29.00 6.11 -11.34
C SER A 125 -28.89 5.65 -9.88
N ILE A 126 -28.52 6.57 -8.97
CA ILE A 126 -28.50 6.33 -7.51
C ILE A 126 -29.92 6.08 -6.99
N THR A 127 -30.86 6.90 -7.46
CA THR A 127 -32.27 6.86 -7.08
C THR A 127 -32.85 5.45 -7.23
N GLN A 128 -32.63 4.80 -8.37
CA GLN A 128 -33.09 3.44 -8.64
C GLN A 128 -32.44 2.41 -7.71
N SER A 129 -31.13 2.51 -7.53
CA SER A 129 -30.35 1.64 -6.66
C SER A 129 -30.88 1.64 -5.21
N PHE A 130 -31.18 2.83 -4.68
CA PHE A 130 -31.76 2.97 -3.33
C PHE A 130 -33.18 2.40 -3.24
N LEU A 131 -34.03 2.60 -4.24
CA LEU A 131 -35.39 2.06 -4.24
C LEU A 131 -35.41 0.53 -4.30
N SER A 132 -34.61 -0.05 -5.21
CA SER A 132 -34.49 -1.50 -5.37
C SER A 132 -33.97 -2.14 -4.08
N ALA A 133 -32.91 -1.58 -3.49
CA ALA A 133 -32.36 -2.07 -2.23
C ALA A 133 -33.39 -2.08 -1.09
N LEU A 134 -34.17 -1.01 -0.95
CA LEU A 134 -35.23 -0.92 0.06
C LEU A 134 -36.30 -2.00 -0.14
N GLN A 135 -36.74 -2.20 -1.38
CA GLN A 135 -37.75 -3.22 -1.68
C GLN A 135 -37.23 -4.63 -1.38
N ILE A 136 -35.99 -4.94 -1.78
CA ILE A 136 -35.35 -6.23 -1.49
C ILE A 136 -35.26 -6.46 0.02
N ALA A 137 -34.82 -5.45 0.79
CA ALA A 137 -34.72 -5.55 2.24
C ALA A 137 -36.10 -5.80 2.91
N LEU A 138 -37.12 -5.06 2.50
CA LEU A 138 -38.49 -5.25 3.00
C LEU A 138 -39.05 -6.63 2.62
N LYS A 139 -38.81 -7.11 1.40
CA LYS A 139 -39.27 -8.42 0.94
C LYS A 139 -38.60 -9.56 1.71
N ASN A 140 -37.29 -9.47 1.94
CA ASN A 140 -36.54 -10.49 2.68
C ASN A 140 -37.04 -10.67 4.12
N GLU A 141 -37.50 -9.57 4.76
CA GLU A 141 -38.08 -9.59 6.10
C GLU A 141 -39.61 -9.80 6.12
N ASN A 142 -40.23 -10.15 4.99
CA ASN A 142 -41.68 -10.32 4.84
C ASN A 142 -42.51 -9.06 5.21
N LEU A 143 -41.96 -7.87 4.98
CA LEU A 143 -42.56 -6.56 5.24
C LEU A 143 -43.18 -5.96 3.96
N THR A 144 -43.86 -6.79 3.17
CA THR A 144 -44.39 -6.39 1.86
C THR A 144 -45.48 -5.32 1.95
N ASP A 145 -46.15 -5.20 3.08
CA ASP A 145 -47.15 -4.17 3.38
C ASP A 145 -46.55 -2.77 3.56
N LEU A 146 -45.24 -2.68 3.81
CA LEU A 146 -44.49 -1.43 3.92
C LEU A 146 -43.82 -1.02 2.61
N ILE A 147 -43.89 -1.86 1.56
CA ILE A 147 -43.31 -1.52 0.26
C ILE A 147 -43.99 -0.25 -0.26
N PRO A 148 -43.24 0.82 -0.50
CA PRO A 148 -43.82 2.10 -0.88
C PRO A 148 -44.39 2.06 -2.30
N GLU A 149 -45.48 2.82 -2.54
CA GLU A 149 -45.94 3.09 -3.90
C GLU A 149 -44.93 3.99 -4.64
N THR A 150 -44.55 3.59 -5.85
CA THR A 150 -43.54 4.26 -6.67
C THR A 150 -44.08 4.63 -8.05
N ASN A 151 -43.36 5.49 -8.79
CA ASN A 151 -43.67 5.82 -10.19
C ASN A 151 -43.82 4.59 -11.10
N TYR A 152 -43.02 3.56 -10.85
CA TYR A 152 -43.06 2.29 -11.56
C TYR A 152 -44.33 1.51 -11.22
N THR A 153 -44.72 1.51 -9.94
CA THR A 153 -45.99 0.91 -9.49
C THR A 153 -47.18 1.64 -10.10
N ALA A 154 -47.11 2.98 -10.18
CA ALA A 154 -48.12 3.79 -10.86
C ALA A 154 -48.20 3.44 -12.35
N ALA A 155 -47.06 3.29 -13.04
CA ALA A 155 -47.02 2.88 -14.44
C ALA A 155 -47.68 1.50 -14.64
N VAL A 156 -47.34 0.52 -13.80
CA VAL A 156 -47.95 -0.82 -13.82
C VAL A 156 -49.46 -0.75 -13.57
N LYS A 157 -49.91 -0.01 -12.55
CA LYS A 157 -51.34 0.21 -12.26
C LYS A 157 -52.05 0.87 -13.44
N THR A 158 -51.40 1.80 -14.14
CA THR A 158 -51.95 2.44 -15.34
C THR A 158 -52.06 1.46 -16.51
N ILE A 159 -51.08 0.58 -16.71
CA ILE A 159 -51.14 -0.50 -17.70
C ILE A 159 -52.30 -1.47 -17.37
N GLU A 160 -52.46 -1.83 -16.09
CA GLU A 160 -53.58 -2.66 -15.63
C GLU A 160 -54.94 -1.96 -15.80
N LEU A 161 -55.01 -0.65 -15.52
CA LEU A 161 -56.19 0.18 -15.79
C LEU A 161 -56.53 0.16 -17.29
N TRP A 162 -55.55 0.29 -18.18
CA TRP A 162 -55.78 0.21 -19.62
C TRP A 162 -56.23 -1.19 -20.05
N LYS A 163 -55.64 -2.25 -19.50
CA LYS A 163 -56.05 -3.64 -19.76
C LYS A 163 -57.53 -3.88 -19.44
N ASN A 164 -58.00 -3.32 -18.33
CA ASN A 164 -59.36 -3.54 -17.85
C ASN A 164 -60.38 -2.57 -18.48
N ASN A 165 -60.04 -1.28 -18.56
CA ASN A 165 -61.01 -0.21 -18.84
C ASN A 165 -60.76 0.53 -20.17
N TYR A 166 -59.57 0.43 -20.77
CA TYR A 166 -59.20 1.13 -22.01
C TYR A 166 -58.49 0.20 -23.00
N LYS A 167 -59.22 -0.83 -23.47
CA LYS A 167 -58.68 -1.95 -24.26
C LYS A 167 -57.97 -1.53 -25.55
N ASP A 168 -58.40 -0.44 -26.20
CA ASP A 168 -57.76 0.05 -27.42
C ASP A 168 -56.41 0.71 -27.14
N THR A 169 -56.30 1.47 -26.04
CA THR A 169 -55.03 2.01 -25.56
C THR A 169 -54.07 0.89 -25.17
N TYR A 170 -54.58 -0.16 -24.50
CA TYR A 170 -53.78 -1.33 -24.14
C TYR A 170 -53.25 -2.10 -25.37
N LYS A 171 -54.08 -2.28 -26.40
CA LYS A 171 -53.64 -2.89 -27.67
C LYS A 171 -52.60 -2.04 -28.39
N ARG A 172 -52.74 -0.72 -28.39
CA ARG A 172 -51.75 0.20 -28.95
C ARG A 172 -50.43 0.17 -28.20
N LEU A 173 -50.47 0.12 -26.87
CA LEU A 173 -49.27 -0.09 -26.06
C LEU A 173 -48.57 -1.39 -26.48
N ILE A 174 -49.31 -2.50 -26.61
CA ILE A 174 -48.73 -3.79 -27.05
C ILE A 174 -48.11 -3.69 -28.45
N SER A 175 -48.73 -2.98 -29.41
CA SER A 175 -48.18 -2.86 -30.76
C SER A 175 -46.93 -1.97 -30.85
N GLU A 176 -46.79 -0.99 -29.95
CA GLU A 176 -45.63 -0.09 -29.87
C GLU A 176 -44.48 -0.68 -29.01
N LEU A 177 -44.79 -1.73 -28.23
CA LEU A 177 -43.80 -2.49 -27.48
C LEU A 177 -43.16 -3.56 -28.38
N ASN A 178 -41.83 -3.54 -28.46
CA ASN A 178 -41.03 -4.56 -29.15
C ASN A 178 -40.71 -5.75 -28.22
N VAL A 179 -41.43 -5.88 -27.11
CA VAL A 179 -41.25 -6.92 -26.08
C VAL A 179 -42.63 -7.39 -25.61
N PRO A 180 -42.77 -8.65 -25.15
CA PRO A 180 -44.01 -9.12 -24.55
C PRO A 180 -44.46 -8.21 -23.39
N ILE A 181 -45.76 -7.93 -23.30
CA ILE A 181 -46.30 -7.00 -22.29
C ILE A 181 -46.05 -7.50 -20.86
N ASP A 182 -46.06 -8.82 -20.65
CA ASP A 182 -45.81 -9.40 -19.34
C ASP A 182 -44.34 -9.20 -18.91
N ASP A 183 -43.39 -9.37 -19.84
CA ASP A 183 -41.97 -9.07 -19.59
C ASP A 183 -41.75 -7.59 -19.30
N PHE A 184 -42.43 -6.70 -20.03
CA PHE A 184 -42.37 -5.26 -19.80
C PHE A 184 -42.92 -4.87 -18.42
N ILE A 185 -44.02 -5.50 -17.99
CA ILE A 185 -44.58 -5.31 -16.65
C ILE A 185 -43.61 -5.83 -15.57
N ILE A 186 -42.92 -6.95 -15.81
CA ILE A 186 -41.88 -7.46 -14.91
C ILE A 186 -40.73 -6.46 -14.80
N SER A 187 -40.20 -5.96 -15.92
CA SER A 187 -39.13 -4.95 -15.92
C SER A 187 -39.52 -3.67 -15.17
N LEU A 188 -40.78 -3.22 -15.30
CA LEU A 188 -41.28 -2.09 -14.51
C LEU A 188 -41.36 -2.42 -13.01
N LYS A 189 -41.81 -3.63 -12.64
CA LYS A 189 -41.84 -4.08 -11.24
C LYS A 189 -40.43 -4.24 -10.63
N GLU A 190 -39.41 -4.42 -11.46
CA GLU A 190 -37.99 -4.48 -11.10
C GLU A 190 -37.28 -3.11 -11.22
N TYR A 191 -38.04 -2.02 -11.39
CA TYR A 191 -37.56 -0.64 -11.48
C TYR A 191 -36.62 -0.35 -12.66
N ASP A 192 -36.73 -1.07 -13.78
CA ASP A 192 -35.87 -0.82 -14.95
C ASP A 192 -36.11 0.58 -15.55
N VAL A 193 -35.06 1.40 -15.61
CA VAL A 193 -35.11 2.79 -16.08
C VAL A 193 -35.48 2.85 -17.55
N ASN A 194 -34.95 1.96 -18.40
CA ASN A 194 -35.24 1.97 -19.82
C ASN A 194 -36.69 1.59 -20.10
N ALA A 195 -37.23 0.63 -19.35
CA ALA A 195 -38.63 0.25 -19.42
C ALA A 195 -39.53 1.41 -18.97
N TYR A 196 -39.17 2.09 -17.89
CA TYR A 196 -39.92 3.25 -17.41
C TYR A 196 -39.82 4.46 -18.35
N GLU A 197 -38.63 4.81 -18.84
CA GLU A 197 -38.45 5.85 -19.87
C GLU A 197 -39.21 5.53 -21.14
N ARG A 198 -39.19 4.27 -21.57
CA ARG A 198 -40.00 3.82 -22.72
C ARG A 198 -41.49 3.98 -22.44
N PHE A 199 -41.96 3.63 -21.24
CA PHE A 199 -43.35 3.89 -20.84
C PHE A 199 -43.68 5.38 -20.88
N ILE A 200 -42.82 6.25 -20.31
CA ILE A 200 -42.97 7.71 -20.33
C ILE A 200 -43.02 8.25 -21.75
N ASN A 201 -42.12 7.81 -22.63
CA ASN A 201 -42.03 8.27 -24.01
C ASN A 201 -43.25 7.84 -24.83
N LEU A 202 -43.74 6.62 -24.61
CA LEU A 202 -44.94 6.12 -25.26
C LEU A 202 -46.21 6.78 -24.71
N TYR A 203 -46.23 7.16 -23.43
CA TYR A 203 -47.44 7.61 -22.75
C TYR A 203 -48.18 8.74 -23.47
N PRO A 204 -47.57 9.88 -23.88
CA PRO A 204 -48.28 10.95 -24.59
C PRO A 204 -48.92 10.49 -25.89
N SER A 205 -48.26 9.60 -26.64
CA SER A 205 -48.82 9.04 -27.87
C SER A 205 -50.04 8.14 -27.62
N LEU A 206 -50.08 7.49 -26.46
CA LEU A 206 -51.16 6.62 -26.01
C LEU A 206 -52.32 7.37 -25.34
N THR A 207 -52.09 8.62 -24.90
CA THR A 207 -53.04 9.41 -24.09
C THR A 207 -53.29 10.81 -24.63
N SER A 208 -53.41 10.95 -25.95
CA SER A 208 -53.79 12.21 -26.65
C SER A 208 -52.93 13.41 -26.25
N GLY A 209 -51.63 13.18 -26.04
CA GLY A 209 -50.65 14.22 -25.69
C GLY A 209 -50.57 14.55 -24.20
N SER A 210 -51.26 13.84 -23.32
CA SER A 210 -51.10 14.06 -21.87
C SER A 210 -49.75 13.54 -21.36
N THR A 211 -49.21 14.19 -20.34
CA THR A 211 -47.98 13.76 -19.69
C THR A 211 -48.31 12.71 -18.63
N PHE A 212 -47.51 11.65 -18.54
CA PHE A 212 -47.63 10.74 -17.42
C PHE A 212 -47.17 11.47 -16.17
N ASN A 213 -48.11 11.73 -15.27
CA ASN A 213 -47.81 12.34 -13.99
C ASN A 213 -48.20 11.34 -12.90
N PRO A 214 -47.29 10.45 -12.48
CA PRO A 214 -47.55 9.51 -11.40
C PRO A 214 -47.58 10.19 -10.01
N PHE A 215 -47.92 11.49 -9.95
CA PHE A 215 -47.76 12.50 -8.90
C PHE A 215 -46.40 13.24 -8.94
N LEU A 216 -46.46 14.59 -8.82
CA LEU A 216 -45.30 15.48 -8.78
C LEU A 216 -44.28 15.03 -7.72
N GLY A 217 -43.04 14.76 -8.14
CA GLY A 217 -41.84 14.77 -7.30
C GLY A 217 -41.87 13.82 -6.10
N PHE A 218 -41.59 12.54 -6.31
CA PHE A 218 -41.28 11.63 -5.20
C PHE A 218 -39.82 11.78 -4.79
N ASP A 219 -39.60 12.20 -3.54
CA ASP A 219 -38.29 12.18 -2.89
C ASP A 219 -38.03 10.80 -2.27
N VAL A 220 -36.99 10.11 -2.74
CA VAL A 220 -36.58 8.81 -2.21
C VAL A 220 -36.28 8.90 -0.72
N VAL A 221 -35.70 10.01 -0.26
CA VAL A 221 -35.37 10.21 1.15
C VAL A 221 -36.64 10.26 2.01
N GLU A 222 -37.68 10.98 1.57
CA GLU A 222 -38.99 10.97 2.26
C GLU A 222 -39.64 9.59 2.28
N LEU A 223 -39.40 8.78 1.25
CA LEU A 223 -39.90 7.41 1.18
C LEU A 223 -39.29 6.54 2.27
N TYR A 224 -37.96 6.62 2.41
CA TYR A 224 -37.23 5.94 3.46
C TYR A 224 -37.71 6.41 4.84
N GLU A 225 -37.95 7.70 5.05
CA GLU A 225 -38.54 8.21 6.30
C GLU A 225 -39.91 7.61 6.59
N LYS A 226 -40.82 7.59 5.60
CA LYS A 226 -42.17 7.00 5.76
C LYS A 226 -42.12 5.51 6.10
N VAL A 227 -41.17 4.77 5.52
CA VAL A 227 -40.96 3.35 5.84
C VAL A 227 -40.44 3.21 7.26
N VAL A 228 -39.43 3.99 7.65
CA VAL A 228 -38.84 4.01 9.00
C VAL A 228 -39.88 4.30 10.08
N GLU A 229 -40.79 5.25 9.84
CA GLU A 229 -41.87 5.56 10.78
C GLU A 229 -42.77 4.35 11.06
N LYS A 230 -43.05 3.54 10.04
CA LYS A 230 -43.89 2.33 10.15
C LYS A 230 -43.12 1.09 10.60
N LEU A 231 -41.79 1.05 10.40
CA LEU A 231 -40.93 -0.07 10.81
C LEU A 231 -40.94 -0.30 12.33
N LYS A 232 -41.17 0.76 13.11
CA LYS A 232 -41.30 0.68 14.57
C LYS A 232 -42.39 -0.28 15.03
N ASP A 233 -43.52 -0.29 14.33
CA ASP A 233 -44.65 -1.17 14.62
C ASP A 233 -44.35 -2.65 14.26
N LYS A 234 -43.27 -2.89 13.52
CA LYS A 234 -42.79 -4.22 13.11
C LYS A 234 -41.58 -4.71 13.90
N GLY A 235 -41.21 -4.01 14.98
CA GLY A 235 -40.10 -4.40 15.87
C GLY A 235 -38.71 -3.95 15.40
N PHE A 236 -38.63 -2.96 14.52
CA PHE A 236 -37.38 -2.33 14.08
C PHE A 236 -37.30 -0.88 14.56
N ASN A 237 -36.15 -0.46 15.08
CA ASN A 237 -35.94 0.90 15.58
C ASN A 237 -35.48 1.88 14.50
N GLY A 238 -35.19 1.38 13.30
CA GLY A 238 -34.77 2.17 12.16
C GLY A 238 -34.12 1.31 11.08
N ILE A 239 -33.29 1.94 10.27
CA ILE A 239 -32.65 1.35 9.09
C ILE A 239 -31.16 1.65 9.09
N TYR A 240 -30.40 0.76 8.45
CA TYR A 240 -28.99 1.00 8.16
C TYR A 240 -28.74 0.74 6.67
N VAL A 241 -28.57 1.81 5.91
CA VAL A 241 -28.32 1.75 4.47
C VAL A 241 -26.82 1.66 4.21
N ILE A 242 -26.41 0.70 3.40
CA ILE A 242 -25.01 0.49 3.02
C ILE A 242 -24.91 0.56 1.51
N TYR A 243 -24.09 1.46 0.99
CA TYR A 243 -23.70 1.47 -0.40
C TYR A 243 -22.31 0.85 -0.54
N ASP A 244 -22.28 -0.45 -0.86
CA ASP A 244 -21.04 -1.17 -1.12
C ASP A 244 -20.47 -0.79 -2.48
N GLU A 245 -19.14 -0.75 -2.60
CA GLU A 245 -18.43 -0.35 -3.82
C GLU A 245 -18.83 1.03 -4.40
N PHE A 246 -19.15 2.02 -3.56
CA PHE A 246 -19.52 3.38 -3.99
C PHE A 246 -18.48 4.03 -4.92
N SER A 247 -17.20 3.66 -4.81
CA SER A 247 -16.15 4.08 -5.76
C SER A 247 -16.44 3.73 -7.21
N LYS A 248 -17.03 2.57 -7.50
CA LYS A 248 -17.36 2.17 -8.87
C LYS A 248 -18.38 3.12 -9.49
N TYR A 249 -19.33 3.59 -8.69
CA TYR A 249 -20.28 4.61 -9.12
C TYR A 249 -19.57 5.93 -9.43
N LEU A 250 -18.67 6.39 -8.55
CA LEU A 250 -17.88 7.60 -8.79
C LEU A 250 -17.03 7.48 -10.06
N GLU A 251 -16.32 6.36 -10.24
CA GLU A 251 -15.46 6.13 -11.40
C GLU A 251 -16.24 6.08 -12.73
N ALA A 252 -17.39 5.40 -12.75
CA ALA A 252 -18.17 5.23 -13.98
C ALA A 252 -19.05 6.45 -14.31
N SER A 253 -19.54 7.16 -13.29
CA SER A 253 -20.69 8.07 -13.46
C SER A 253 -20.47 9.49 -12.97
N ILE A 254 -19.38 9.85 -12.29
CA ILE A 254 -19.25 11.19 -11.65
C ILE A 254 -19.47 12.36 -12.62
N ALA A 255 -19.05 12.23 -13.88
CA ALA A 255 -19.24 13.24 -14.92
C ALA A 255 -20.70 13.31 -15.42
N ASN A 256 -21.38 12.17 -15.47
CA ASN A 256 -22.75 12.03 -15.97
C ASN A 256 -23.81 12.08 -14.86
N THR A 257 -23.40 12.08 -13.58
CA THR A 257 -24.30 12.16 -12.44
C THR A 257 -25.19 13.41 -12.55
N SER A 258 -26.48 13.22 -12.38
CA SER A 258 -27.48 14.29 -12.36
C SER A 258 -27.37 15.11 -11.06
N ILE A 259 -27.73 16.40 -11.12
CA ILE A 259 -27.77 17.26 -9.92
C ILE A 259 -28.74 16.68 -8.87
N SER A 260 -29.80 16.01 -9.31
CA SER A 260 -30.76 15.35 -8.42
C SER A 260 -30.15 14.19 -7.64
N ASP A 261 -29.26 13.40 -8.25
CA ASP A 261 -28.58 12.28 -7.56
C ASP A 261 -27.59 12.80 -6.50
N ILE A 262 -26.87 13.89 -6.79
CA ILE A 262 -26.02 14.56 -5.80
C ILE A 262 -26.87 15.07 -4.64
N LYS A 263 -27.99 15.74 -4.96
CA LYS A 263 -28.92 16.27 -3.98
C LYS A 263 -29.52 15.17 -3.10
N LEU A 264 -29.90 14.03 -3.68
CA LEU A 264 -30.39 12.86 -2.93
C LEU A 264 -29.41 12.45 -1.83
N LEU A 265 -28.11 12.33 -2.13
CA LEU A 265 -27.11 11.97 -1.11
C LEU A 265 -26.96 13.05 -0.03
N GLN A 266 -27.05 14.33 -0.39
CA GLN A 266 -27.03 15.43 0.59
C GLN A 266 -28.25 15.37 1.51
N ASP A 267 -29.45 15.26 0.93
CA ASP A 267 -30.71 15.22 1.66
C ASP A 267 -30.77 13.97 2.56
N PHE A 268 -30.32 12.82 2.06
CA PHE A 268 -30.25 11.57 2.84
C PHE A 268 -29.30 11.71 4.04
N ALA A 269 -28.12 12.31 3.84
CA ALA A 269 -27.17 12.56 4.93
C ALA A 269 -27.76 13.49 5.99
N GLU A 270 -28.43 14.57 5.58
CA GLU A 270 -29.11 15.50 6.49
C GLU A 270 -30.23 14.81 7.29
N LYS A 271 -31.00 13.91 6.66
CA LYS A 271 -32.02 13.12 7.37
C LYS A 271 -31.40 12.11 8.33
N CYS A 272 -30.28 11.47 7.98
CA CYS A 272 -29.58 10.58 8.90
C CYS A 272 -29.21 11.29 10.19
N ASP A 273 -28.62 12.47 10.09
CA ASP A 273 -28.17 13.25 11.26
C ASP A 273 -29.31 13.83 12.09
N ARG A 274 -30.48 14.08 11.48
CA ARG A 274 -31.69 14.57 12.18
C ARG A 274 -32.66 13.46 12.60
N SER A 275 -32.32 12.19 12.37
CA SER A 275 -33.26 11.07 12.54
C SER A 275 -33.61 10.76 14.00
N GLY A 276 -32.79 11.17 14.98
CA GLY A 276 -33.07 10.98 16.40
C GLY A 276 -33.41 9.52 16.75
N ASP A 277 -34.56 9.27 17.36
CA ASP A 277 -34.98 7.91 17.72
C ASP A 277 -35.42 7.04 16.53
N ARG A 278 -35.56 7.63 15.33
CA ARG A 278 -35.91 6.90 14.10
C ARG A 278 -34.72 6.15 13.47
N GLN A 279 -33.50 6.41 13.95
CA GLN A 279 -32.28 5.67 13.62
C GLN A 279 -32.10 5.43 12.11
N MET A 280 -32.02 6.50 11.32
CA MET A 280 -31.61 6.40 9.92
C MET A 280 -30.09 6.52 9.84
N HIS A 281 -29.45 5.52 9.24
CA HIS A 281 -28.00 5.49 9.05
C HIS A 281 -27.68 5.24 7.58
N LEU A 282 -26.59 5.84 7.10
CA LEU A 282 -26.06 5.64 5.76
C LEU A 282 -24.54 5.48 5.82
N MET A 283 -24.03 4.40 5.23
CA MET A 283 -22.60 4.16 5.06
C MET A 283 -22.26 3.98 3.58
N LEU A 284 -21.38 4.83 3.06
CA LEU A 284 -20.79 4.69 1.73
C LEU A 284 -19.41 4.02 1.86
N ILE A 285 -19.12 3.02 1.04
CA ILE A 285 -17.82 2.32 1.08
C ILE A 285 -16.99 2.69 -0.15
N SER A 286 -15.80 3.26 0.05
CA SER A 286 -14.94 3.77 -1.02
C SER A 286 -13.45 3.40 -0.87
N HIS A 287 -12.71 3.40 -1.98
CA HIS A 287 -11.26 3.22 -2.03
C HIS A 287 -10.48 4.49 -1.74
N LYS A 288 -11.04 5.64 -2.11
CA LYS A 288 -10.47 6.96 -1.92
C LYS A 288 -11.56 7.92 -1.42
N ASP A 289 -11.15 9.06 -0.89
CA ASP A 289 -12.07 10.14 -0.60
C ASP A 289 -12.82 10.58 -1.87
N ILE A 290 -14.09 11.01 -1.74
CA ILE A 290 -14.88 11.61 -2.82
C ILE A 290 -14.08 12.73 -3.51
N ALA A 291 -13.36 13.55 -2.73
CA ALA A 291 -12.54 14.65 -3.24
C ALA A 291 -11.50 14.21 -4.27
N ASN A 292 -11.00 12.96 -4.17
CA ASN A 292 -10.00 12.42 -5.11
C ASN A 292 -10.60 11.99 -6.45
N TYR A 293 -11.93 11.87 -6.55
CA TYR A 293 -12.64 11.58 -7.80
C TYR A 293 -13.09 12.85 -8.52
N ILE A 294 -13.07 14.01 -7.85
CA ILE A 294 -13.46 15.29 -8.43
C ILE A 294 -12.35 15.79 -9.37
N ASP A 295 -12.52 15.54 -10.66
CA ASP A 295 -11.61 16.03 -11.71
C ASP A 295 -11.83 17.53 -12.02
N LYS A 296 -10.77 18.21 -12.48
CA LYS A 296 -10.78 19.61 -12.95
C LYS A 296 -11.69 19.82 -14.17
N ASN A 297 -12.04 18.75 -14.89
CA ASN A 297 -12.90 18.80 -16.07
C ASN A 297 -14.40 18.80 -15.74
N LEU A 298 -14.78 18.69 -14.46
CA LEU A 298 -16.19 18.74 -14.05
C LEU A 298 -16.73 20.19 -14.01
N PRO A 299 -18.00 20.41 -14.40
CA PRO A 299 -18.69 21.69 -14.19
C PRO A 299 -18.68 22.12 -12.72
N LYS A 300 -18.56 23.43 -12.48
CA LYS A 300 -18.38 24.00 -11.13
C LYS A 300 -19.51 23.64 -10.17
N ASP A 301 -20.74 23.63 -10.64
CA ASP A 301 -21.94 23.22 -9.89
C ASP A 301 -21.87 21.77 -9.40
N LYS A 302 -21.33 20.85 -10.22
CA LYS A 302 -21.11 19.45 -9.81
C LYS A 302 -19.97 19.31 -8.81
N VAL A 303 -18.88 20.07 -9.02
CA VAL A 303 -17.75 20.11 -8.06
C VAL A 303 -18.23 20.57 -6.68
N ASP A 304 -18.99 21.66 -6.63
CA ASP A 304 -19.54 22.21 -5.40
C ASP A 304 -20.57 21.26 -4.78
N GLY A 305 -21.39 20.60 -5.60
CA GLY A 305 -22.33 19.56 -5.18
C GLY A 305 -21.65 18.36 -4.50
N TRP A 306 -20.63 17.78 -5.12
CA TRP A 306 -19.88 16.65 -4.54
C TRP A 306 -19.07 17.02 -3.30
N LYS A 307 -18.51 18.24 -3.24
CA LYS A 307 -17.93 18.79 -2.00
C LYS A 307 -18.97 18.91 -0.91
N GLY A 308 -20.18 19.37 -1.26
CA GLY A 308 -21.32 19.45 -0.34
C GLY A 308 -21.77 18.10 0.18
N VAL A 309 -21.71 17.04 -0.64
CA VAL A 309 -21.90 15.65 -0.19
C VAL A 309 -20.77 15.30 0.79
N SER A 310 -19.51 15.35 0.36
CA SER A 310 -18.36 14.94 1.18
C SER A 310 -18.32 15.62 2.56
N GLY A 311 -18.65 16.91 2.65
CA GLY A 311 -18.67 17.66 3.92
C GLY A 311 -19.79 17.28 4.89
N ARG A 312 -20.83 16.57 4.45
CA ARG A 312 -21.94 16.06 5.29
C ARG A 312 -21.72 14.65 5.81
N PHE A 313 -20.74 13.93 5.28
CA PHE A 313 -20.43 12.58 5.72
C PHE A 313 -19.26 12.61 6.70
N LYS A 314 -19.34 11.79 7.75
CA LYS A 314 -18.18 11.53 8.61
C LYS A 314 -17.22 10.58 7.89
N HIS A 315 -15.98 11.03 7.72
CA HIS A 315 -14.92 10.26 7.07
C HIS A 315 -14.25 9.30 8.05
N ILE A 316 -14.29 8.01 7.73
CA ILE A 316 -13.63 6.94 8.48
C ILE A 316 -12.56 6.34 7.58
N ASN A 317 -11.29 6.65 7.87
CA ASN A 317 -10.16 6.17 7.09
C ASN A 317 -9.58 4.90 7.70
N LEU A 318 -9.59 3.81 6.94
CA LEU A 318 -8.78 2.63 7.24
C LEU A 318 -7.38 2.87 6.70
N HIS A 319 -6.48 3.28 7.60
CA HIS A 319 -5.08 3.52 7.27
C HIS A 319 -4.36 2.21 6.94
N ASN A 320 -3.38 2.28 6.03
CA ASN A 320 -2.43 1.21 5.77
C ASN A 320 -1.48 1.08 6.96
N ASN A 321 -1.83 0.26 7.95
CA ASN A 321 -0.92 -0.11 9.00
C ASN A 321 -0.49 -1.57 8.85
N PHE A 322 0.78 -1.80 8.55
CA PHE A 322 1.35 -3.14 8.47
C PHE A 322 1.26 -3.90 9.80
N SER A 323 1.16 -3.20 10.95
CA SER A 323 0.91 -3.87 12.23
C SER A 323 -0.40 -4.65 12.24
N GLN A 324 -1.45 -4.14 11.58
CA GLN A 324 -2.74 -4.84 11.46
C GLN A 324 -2.62 -6.09 10.62
N MET A 325 -1.79 -6.06 9.57
CA MET A 325 -1.52 -7.25 8.77
C MET A 325 -0.79 -8.31 9.60
N TYR A 326 0.10 -7.91 10.51
CA TYR A 326 0.73 -8.85 11.44
C TYR A 326 -0.26 -9.42 12.46
N GLU A 327 -1.21 -8.61 12.97
CA GLU A 327 -2.30 -9.12 13.81
C GLU A 327 -3.13 -10.17 13.09
N ILE A 328 -3.44 -9.93 11.81
CA ILE A 328 -4.20 -10.87 10.97
C ILE A 328 -3.40 -12.15 10.77
N ILE A 329 -2.14 -12.07 10.33
CA ILE A 329 -1.27 -13.23 10.13
C ILE A 329 -1.16 -14.05 11.43
N SER A 330 -0.88 -13.38 12.56
CA SER A 330 -0.79 -14.01 13.88
C SER A 330 -2.08 -14.73 14.27
N ALA A 331 -3.24 -14.11 14.03
CA ALA A 331 -4.54 -14.69 14.35
C ALA A 331 -4.92 -15.88 13.46
N VAL A 332 -4.42 -15.93 12.22
CA VAL A 332 -4.61 -17.04 11.28
C VAL A 332 -3.79 -18.26 11.67
N ILE A 333 -2.60 -18.06 12.25
CA ILE A 333 -1.70 -19.14 12.67
C ILE A 333 -2.07 -19.59 14.09
N LYS A 334 -2.80 -20.69 14.17
CA LYS A 334 -3.21 -21.30 15.43
C LYS A 334 -2.12 -22.18 16.00
N LYS A 335 -2.06 -22.22 17.33
CA LYS A 335 -1.06 -22.95 18.09
C LYS A 335 -1.75 -23.64 19.26
N ASP A 336 -1.47 -24.93 19.43
CA ASP A 336 -1.89 -25.69 20.60
C ASP A 336 -1.29 -25.06 21.84
N LYS A 337 -2.13 -24.66 22.79
CA LYS A 337 -1.72 -23.74 23.87
C LYS A 337 -0.62 -24.35 24.76
N ASP A 338 -0.84 -25.58 25.22
CA ASP A 338 0.09 -26.24 26.14
C ASP A 338 1.44 -26.49 25.47
N PHE A 339 1.42 -26.96 24.22
CA PHE A 339 2.63 -27.12 23.41
C PHE A 339 3.34 -25.78 23.18
N TRP A 340 2.60 -24.72 22.84
CA TRP A 340 3.20 -23.43 22.50
C TRP A 340 3.85 -22.75 23.70
N ASP A 341 3.22 -22.83 24.88
CA ASP A 341 3.76 -22.30 26.12
C ASP A 341 5.06 -23.04 26.51
N GLU A 342 5.12 -24.36 26.32
CA GLU A 342 6.35 -25.15 26.50
C GLU A 342 7.42 -24.80 25.47
N TYR A 343 7.06 -24.78 24.18
CA TYR A 343 7.96 -24.47 23.08
C TYR A 343 8.59 -23.07 23.20
N CYS A 344 7.81 -22.08 23.64
CA CYS A 344 8.32 -20.73 23.91
C CYS A 344 9.34 -20.71 25.05
N ARG A 345 9.13 -21.49 26.12
CA ARG A 345 10.09 -21.60 27.23
C ARG A 345 11.39 -22.28 26.79
N ASP A 346 11.28 -23.39 26.07
CA ASP A 346 12.44 -24.15 25.59
C ASP A 346 13.29 -23.35 24.60
N ASN A 347 12.67 -22.44 23.84
CA ASN A 347 13.33 -21.60 22.84
C ASN A 347 13.44 -20.12 23.24
N GLU A 348 13.29 -19.78 24.54
CA GLU A 348 13.26 -18.39 25.01
C GLU A 348 14.49 -17.59 24.55
N ALA A 349 15.69 -18.19 24.67
CA ALA A 349 16.94 -17.56 24.24
C ALA A 349 16.99 -17.29 22.72
N ARG A 350 16.45 -18.19 21.90
CA ARG A 350 16.39 -18.03 20.44
C ARG A 350 15.43 -16.92 20.04
N PHE A 351 14.23 -16.91 20.62
CA PHE A 351 13.25 -15.84 20.39
C PHE A 351 13.78 -14.47 20.83
N LYS A 352 14.42 -14.40 22.00
CA LYS A 352 15.03 -13.16 22.49
C LYS A 352 16.13 -12.67 21.56
N SER A 353 17.04 -13.55 21.13
CA SER A 353 18.09 -13.21 20.17
C SER A 353 17.53 -12.70 18.84
N LEU A 354 16.46 -13.33 18.34
CA LEU A 354 15.78 -12.93 17.12
C LEU A 354 15.11 -11.55 17.25
N ILE A 355 14.42 -11.29 18.36
CA ILE A 355 13.82 -9.98 18.64
C ILE A 355 14.91 -8.89 18.73
N GLU A 356 16.00 -9.14 19.46
CA GLU A 356 17.08 -8.17 19.65
C GLU A 356 17.77 -7.81 18.32
N ARG A 357 18.08 -8.81 17.48
CA ARG A 357 18.67 -8.58 16.14
C ARG A 357 17.80 -7.67 15.29
N PHE A 358 16.52 -8.01 15.13
CA PHE A 358 15.66 -7.29 14.18
C PHE A 358 15.06 -6.00 14.74
N LYS A 359 15.06 -5.79 16.06
CA LYS A 359 14.92 -4.46 16.67
C LYS A 359 16.14 -3.58 16.40
N GLY A 360 17.35 -4.13 16.55
CA GLY A 360 18.61 -3.42 16.29
C GLY A 360 18.75 -2.95 14.83
N ASN A 361 18.26 -3.77 13.90
CA ASN A 361 18.31 -3.50 12.45
C ASN A 361 17.22 -2.55 11.93
N GLY A 362 16.25 -2.13 12.77
CA GLY A 362 15.25 -1.14 12.38
C GLY A 362 14.09 -1.64 11.50
N ILE A 363 13.92 -2.96 11.35
CA ILE A 363 12.81 -3.54 10.56
C ILE A 363 11.44 -3.10 11.11
N LEU A 364 11.31 -3.06 12.44
CA LEU A 364 10.12 -2.58 13.16
C LEU A 364 10.50 -1.46 14.14
N ASP A 365 9.49 -0.69 14.55
CA ASP A 365 9.69 0.35 15.56
C ASP A 365 10.09 -0.29 16.90
N LYS A 366 11.26 0.10 17.41
CA LYS A 366 11.83 -0.39 18.68
C LYS A 366 10.98 -0.04 19.90
N HIS A 367 10.11 0.98 19.80
CA HIS A 367 9.25 1.45 20.87
C HIS A 367 7.87 0.78 20.90
N ASP A 368 7.52 0.00 19.87
CA ASP A 368 6.24 -0.71 19.78
C ASP A 368 6.40 -2.20 20.09
N ASP A 369 6.52 -2.51 21.38
CA ASP A 369 6.70 -3.89 21.88
C ASP A 369 5.53 -4.81 21.49
N ILE A 370 4.32 -4.28 21.38
CA ILE A 370 3.12 -5.05 21.02
C ILE A 370 3.23 -5.52 19.57
N THR A 371 3.54 -4.61 18.65
CA THR A 371 3.72 -4.96 17.23
C THR A 371 4.90 -5.90 17.04
N VAL A 372 6.01 -5.69 17.74
CA VAL A 372 7.19 -6.56 17.65
C VAL A 372 6.86 -7.98 18.13
N HIS A 373 6.22 -8.11 19.29
CA HIS A 373 5.81 -9.41 19.81
C HIS A 373 4.82 -10.10 18.86
N THR A 374 3.84 -9.37 18.34
CA THR A 374 2.87 -9.90 17.37
C THR A 374 3.56 -10.38 16.09
N ALA A 375 4.47 -9.60 15.53
CA ALA A 375 5.15 -9.91 14.29
C ALA A 375 6.17 -11.06 14.42
N PHE A 376 6.86 -11.19 15.55
CA PHE A 376 7.96 -12.17 15.68
C PHE A 376 7.56 -13.43 16.43
N ILE A 377 6.68 -13.33 17.43
CA ILE A 377 6.18 -14.48 18.19
C ILE A 377 4.81 -14.92 17.66
N GLY A 378 3.90 -13.95 17.47
CA GLY A 378 2.55 -14.23 16.97
C GLY A 378 2.54 -14.83 15.56
N CYS A 379 3.34 -14.30 14.65
CA CYS A 379 3.43 -14.79 13.27
C CYS A 379 4.35 -16.02 13.08
N TYR A 380 4.93 -16.59 14.14
CA TYR A 380 5.72 -17.83 14.03
C TYR A 380 4.85 -18.94 13.38
N PRO A 381 5.34 -19.65 12.34
CA PRO A 381 6.75 -19.86 11.99
C PRO A 381 7.34 -18.92 10.92
N LEU A 382 6.73 -17.78 10.61
CA LEU A 382 7.35 -16.84 9.67
C LEU A 382 8.61 -16.20 10.26
N HIS A 383 9.70 -16.20 9.48
CA HIS A 383 10.91 -15.47 9.83
C HIS A 383 10.63 -13.94 9.83
N PRO A 384 11.23 -13.12 10.71
CA PRO A 384 10.98 -11.67 10.79
C PRO A 384 11.04 -10.91 9.46
N VAL A 385 12.02 -11.25 8.63
CA VAL A 385 12.17 -10.66 7.29
C VAL A 385 11.03 -11.09 6.36
N SER A 386 10.59 -12.35 6.44
CA SER A 386 9.41 -12.85 5.71
C SER A 386 8.14 -12.16 6.20
N THR A 387 7.94 -12.04 7.52
CA THR A 387 6.81 -11.31 8.11
C THR A 387 6.77 -9.86 7.63
N PHE A 388 7.93 -9.20 7.51
CA PHE A 388 8.01 -7.84 7.00
C PHE A 388 7.71 -7.74 5.50
N ILE A 389 8.30 -8.61 4.69
CA ILE A 389 8.17 -8.58 3.23
C ILE A 389 6.76 -8.96 2.78
N LEU A 390 6.19 -10.02 3.35
CA LEU A 390 4.99 -10.67 2.85
C LEU A 390 3.79 -9.71 2.65
N PRO A 391 3.38 -8.89 3.64
CA PRO A 391 2.28 -7.93 3.45
C PRO A 391 2.59 -6.85 2.40
N ARG A 392 3.84 -6.40 2.33
CA ARG A 392 4.28 -5.34 1.41
C ARG A 392 4.35 -5.82 -0.03
N LEU A 393 4.88 -7.03 -0.21
CA LEU A 393 4.92 -7.69 -1.51
C LEU A 393 3.50 -7.92 -2.03
N SER A 394 2.61 -8.47 -1.19
CA SER A 394 1.22 -8.72 -1.57
C SER A 394 0.46 -7.45 -1.97
N GLU A 395 0.80 -6.29 -1.38
CA GLU A 395 0.25 -4.98 -1.77
C GLU A 395 0.83 -4.44 -3.09
N LYS A 396 2.07 -4.79 -3.44
CA LYS A 396 2.72 -4.31 -4.67
C LYS A 396 2.37 -5.11 -5.93
N VAL A 397 2.34 -6.44 -5.85
CA VAL A 397 2.28 -7.31 -7.05
C VAL A 397 0.96 -8.04 -7.24
N ALA A 398 -0.02 -7.86 -6.35
CA ALA A 398 -1.26 -8.60 -6.43
C ALA A 398 -2.48 -7.80 -5.95
N GLN A 399 -3.67 -8.43 -6.02
CA GLN A 399 -4.90 -7.92 -5.41
C GLN A 399 -4.81 -7.98 -3.87
N ASN A 400 -3.95 -7.13 -3.28
CA ASN A 400 -3.70 -6.85 -1.87
C ASN A 400 -3.81 -8.03 -0.91
N GLU A 401 -5.03 -8.38 -0.47
CA GLU A 401 -5.28 -9.35 0.60
C GLU A 401 -5.56 -10.76 0.10
N ARG A 402 -6.12 -10.94 -1.11
CA ARG A 402 -6.47 -12.28 -1.60
C ARG A 402 -5.23 -13.14 -1.72
N THR A 403 -4.13 -12.57 -2.21
CA THR A 403 -2.85 -13.28 -2.37
C THR A 403 -2.19 -13.58 -1.04
N LEU A 404 -2.19 -12.63 -0.10
CA LEU A 404 -1.74 -12.85 1.27
C LEU A 404 -2.52 -14.00 1.94
N PHE A 405 -3.85 -14.00 1.82
CA PHE A 405 -4.69 -15.03 2.43
C PHE A 405 -4.53 -16.39 1.77
N THR A 406 -4.40 -16.41 0.45
CA THR A 406 -4.11 -17.64 -0.30
C THR A 406 -2.75 -18.22 0.12
N PHE A 407 -1.72 -17.38 0.28
CA PHE A 407 -0.41 -17.80 0.78
C PHE A 407 -0.51 -18.40 2.18
N LEU A 408 -1.29 -17.80 3.08
CA LEU A 408 -1.41 -18.29 4.45
C LEU A 408 -2.17 -19.61 4.52
N SER A 409 -3.29 -19.75 3.80
CA SER A 409 -4.31 -20.75 4.12
C SER A 409 -4.60 -21.78 3.02
N SER A 410 -4.05 -21.64 1.82
CA SER A 410 -4.28 -22.63 0.76
C SER A 410 -3.30 -23.80 0.87
N ASP A 411 -3.72 -24.97 0.40
CA ASP A 411 -2.91 -26.19 0.38
C ASP A 411 -2.03 -26.29 -0.90
N ASN A 412 -1.74 -25.15 -1.55
CA ASN A 412 -0.90 -25.09 -2.75
C ASN A 412 0.60 -25.20 -2.40
N GLN A 413 1.45 -25.48 -3.40
CA GLN A 413 2.90 -25.43 -3.21
C GLN A 413 3.37 -24.05 -2.76
N TYR A 414 4.42 -24.03 -1.94
CA TYR A 414 5.03 -22.82 -1.39
C TYR A 414 4.12 -21.96 -0.52
N THR A 415 3.02 -22.51 0.02
CA THR A 415 2.17 -21.83 1.01
C THR A 415 2.66 -22.09 2.43
N LEU A 416 2.15 -21.31 3.40
CA LEU A 416 2.42 -21.55 4.81
C LEU A 416 1.87 -22.91 5.28
N SER A 417 0.74 -23.37 4.73
CA SER A 417 0.17 -24.68 5.08
C SER A 417 1.10 -25.80 4.59
N ALA A 418 1.59 -25.73 3.35
CA ALA A 418 2.59 -26.66 2.83
C ALA A 418 3.90 -26.64 3.64
N PHE A 419 4.37 -25.45 4.04
CA PHE A 419 5.56 -25.33 4.88
C PHE A 419 5.38 -26.03 6.24
N LEU A 420 4.22 -25.91 6.88
CA LEU A 420 3.95 -26.53 8.17
C LEU A 420 3.91 -28.06 8.10
N GLU A 421 3.43 -28.62 6.99
CA GLU A 421 3.41 -30.07 6.75
C GLU A 421 4.82 -30.64 6.59
N ASP A 422 5.71 -29.92 5.91
CA ASP A 422 7.09 -30.34 5.62
C ASP A 422 8.13 -29.81 6.62
N ALA A 423 7.72 -29.04 7.62
CA ALA A 423 8.63 -28.37 8.56
C ALA A 423 9.50 -29.37 9.34
N LYS A 424 10.82 -29.26 9.15
CA LYS A 424 11.85 -30.08 9.80
C LYS A 424 12.72 -29.24 10.73
N GLY A 425 13.30 -29.89 11.73
CA GLY A 425 14.16 -29.25 12.73
C GLY A 425 13.43 -28.91 14.03
N ASP A 426 14.19 -28.42 15.00
CA ASP A 426 13.74 -28.03 16.34
C ASP A 426 13.26 -26.57 16.41
N PHE A 427 13.64 -25.75 15.42
CA PHE A 427 13.21 -24.35 15.30
C PHE A 427 12.96 -23.93 13.84
N PRO A 428 12.01 -24.55 13.12
CA PRO A 428 11.76 -24.25 11.72
C PRO A 428 11.25 -22.82 11.53
N MET A 429 11.74 -22.13 10.50
CA MET A 429 11.29 -20.80 10.12
C MET A 429 11.11 -20.71 8.60
N LEU A 430 10.01 -20.07 8.16
CA LEU A 430 9.76 -19.79 6.76
C LEU A 430 10.53 -18.53 6.37
N THR A 431 11.63 -18.70 5.64
CA THR A 431 12.55 -17.66 5.20
C THR A 431 12.10 -16.95 3.91
N PRO A 432 12.65 -15.77 3.57
CA PRO A 432 12.15 -14.95 2.46
C PRO A 432 12.23 -15.62 1.08
N ASP A 433 13.18 -16.53 0.87
CA ASP A 433 13.27 -17.34 -0.35
C ASP A 433 12.00 -18.16 -0.60
N TYR A 434 11.39 -18.73 0.44
CA TYR A 434 10.14 -19.48 0.31
C TYR A 434 8.97 -18.56 -0.07
N VAL A 435 8.98 -17.31 0.40
CA VAL A 435 8.03 -16.28 -0.04
C VAL A 435 8.25 -15.96 -1.53
N TYR A 436 9.50 -15.85 -1.98
CA TYR A 436 9.80 -15.61 -3.40
C TYR A 436 9.21 -16.72 -4.27
N ASP A 437 9.39 -17.99 -3.91
CA ASP A 437 8.94 -19.13 -4.72
C ASP A 437 7.42 -19.16 -4.91
N TYR A 438 6.64 -18.78 -3.89
CA TYR A 438 5.19 -18.61 -4.06
C TYR A 438 4.82 -17.45 -4.98
N PHE A 439 5.55 -16.33 -4.88
CA PHE A 439 5.25 -15.13 -5.67
C PHE A 439 5.85 -15.16 -7.08
N GLU A 440 6.83 -16.03 -7.37
CA GLU A 440 7.49 -16.14 -8.69
C GLU A 440 6.50 -16.16 -9.86
N PRO A 441 5.42 -16.97 -9.84
CA PRO A 441 4.50 -17.02 -10.97
C PRO A 441 3.71 -15.73 -11.17
N ILE A 442 3.55 -14.95 -10.10
CA ILE A 442 2.90 -13.63 -10.11
C ILE A 442 3.89 -12.60 -10.65
N LEU A 443 5.13 -12.58 -10.14
CA LEU A 443 6.20 -11.70 -10.59
C LEU A 443 6.48 -11.86 -12.09
N ARG A 444 6.50 -13.10 -12.59
CA ARG A 444 6.67 -13.41 -14.01
C ARG A 444 5.55 -12.85 -14.90
N LYS A 445 4.32 -12.72 -14.37
CA LYS A 445 3.15 -12.24 -15.11
C LYS A 445 2.98 -10.73 -15.08
N GLU A 446 3.80 -10.02 -14.30
CA GLU A 446 3.79 -8.55 -14.30
C GLU A 446 4.08 -7.99 -15.71
N PRO A 447 3.57 -6.80 -16.05
CA PRO A 447 3.83 -6.18 -17.34
C PRO A 447 5.33 -6.06 -17.61
N TYR A 448 5.78 -6.41 -18.82
CA TYR A 448 7.20 -6.45 -19.18
C TYR A 448 7.95 -5.12 -18.98
N THR A 449 7.23 -3.99 -19.01
CA THR A 449 7.79 -2.66 -18.78
C THR A 449 7.95 -2.30 -17.31
N SER A 450 7.37 -3.09 -16.39
CA SER A 450 7.41 -2.80 -14.96
C SER A 450 8.79 -3.10 -14.37
N GLU A 451 9.22 -2.27 -13.40
CA GLU A 451 10.48 -2.50 -12.70
C GLU A 451 10.49 -3.86 -11.97
N ILE A 452 9.32 -4.31 -11.51
CA ILE A 452 9.15 -5.62 -10.85
C ILE A 452 9.48 -6.75 -11.82
N HIS A 453 8.98 -6.69 -13.06
CA HIS A 453 9.27 -7.69 -14.07
C HIS A 453 10.75 -7.71 -14.44
N LYS A 454 11.39 -6.54 -14.58
CA LYS A 454 12.84 -6.44 -14.84
C LYS A 454 13.69 -7.04 -13.72
N ILE A 455 13.32 -6.78 -12.45
CA ILE A 455 13.98 -7.39 -11.29
C ILE A 455 13.81 -8.91 -11.34
N TYR A 456 12.59 -9.40 -11.59
CA TYR A 456 12.31 -10.82 -11.74
C TYR A 456 13.16 -11.45 -12.84
N GLU A 457 13.22 -10.85 -14.03
CA GLU A 457 13.98 -11.38 -15.17
C GLU A 457 15.47 -11.50 -14.84
N THR A 458 16.05 -10.42 -14.28
CA THR A 458 17.46 -10.42 -13.83
C THR A 458 17.70 -11.50 -12.78
N THR A 459 16.78 -11.64 -11.81
CA THR A 459 16.86 -12.66 -10.76
C THR A 459 16.80 -14.06 -11.35
N SER A 460 15.87 -14.33 -12.27
CA SER A 460 15.67 -15.63 -12.92
C SER A 460 16.92 -16.07 -13.69
N LYS A 461 17.55 -15.16 -14.45
CA LYS A 461 18.79 -15.41 -15.16
C LYS A 461 19.96 -15.76 -14.23
N VAL A 462 20.07 -15.08 -13.08
CA VAL A 462 21.09 -15.40 -12.07
C VAL A 462 20.81 -16.74 -11.41
N LEU A 463 19.55 -17.03 -11.05
CA LEU A 463 19.16 -18.29 -10.43
C LEU A 463 19.44 -19.51 -11.31
N GLN A 464 19.35 -19.38 -12.65
CA GLN A 464 19.71 -20.47 -13.58
C GLN A 464 21.19 -20.93 -13.48
N LYS A 465 22.07 -20.10 -12.90
CA LYS A 465 23.50 -20.41 -12.71
C LYS A 465 23.80 -21.02 -11.34
N LEU A 466 22.80 -21.14 -10.48
CA LEU A 466 22.93 -21.57 -9.08
C LEU A 466 22.14 -22.86 -8.86
N ASP A 467 22.58 -23.67 -7.89
CA ASP A 467 21.78 -24.83 -7.47
C ASP A 467 20.52 -24.37 -6.74
N GLU A 468 19.36 -24.95 -7.08
CA GLU A 468 18.02 -24.49 -6.68
C GLU A 468 17.84 -24.36 -5.16
N ASP A 469 18.36 -25.32 -4.38
CA ASP A 469 18.26 -25.37 -2.92
C ASP A 469 19.47 -24.76 -2.17
N SER A 470 20.41 -24.16 -2.90
CA SER A 470 21.62 -23.59 -2.30
C SER A 470 21.35 -22.34 -1.47
N LEU A 471 22.19 -22.10 -0.46
CA LEU A 471 22.17 -20.82 0.28
C LEU A 471 22.35 -19.61 -0.65
N ALA A 472 23.13 -19.76 -1.73
CA ALA A 472 23.32 -18.74 -2.75
C ALA A 472 21.99 -18.35 -3.42
N ALA A 473 21.20 -19.34 -3.85
CA ALA A 473 19.88 -19.10 -4.43
C ALA A 473 18.93 -18.40 -3.43
N LYS A 474 18.93 -18.81 -2.16
CA LYS A 474 18.12 -18.18 -1.11
C LYS A 474 18.47 -16.70 -0.90
N ILE A 475 19.76 -16.38 -0.87
CA ILE A 475 20.25 -15.00 -0.74
C ILE A 475 19.81 -14.16 -1.95
N VAL A 476 19.96 -14.66 -3.18
CA VAL A 476 19.55 -13.97 -4.40
C VAL A 476 18.03 -13.70 -4.40
N LYS A 477 17.21 -14.70 -4.08
CA LYS A 477 15.75 -14.56 -3.93
C LYS A 477 15.41 -13.47 -2.88
N THR A 478 16.12 -13.44 -1.76
CA THR A 478 15.89 -12.44 -0.70
C THR A 478 16.22 -11.03 -1.14
N ILE A 479 17.37 -10.83 -1.79
CA ILE A 479 17.78 -9.51 -2.32
C ILE A 479 16.76 -9.05 -3.37
N SER A 480 16.28 -9.95 -4.23
CA SER A 480 15.22 -9.65 -5.21
C SER A 480 13.97 -9.09 -4.53
N LEU A 481 13.49 -9.76 -3.46
CA LEU A 481 12.33 -9.29 -2.70
C LEU A 481 12.57 -7.94 -2.01
N ILE A 482 13.77 -7.68 -1.50
CA ILE A 482 14.12 -6.38 -0.90
C ILE A 482 13.99 -5.26 -1.95
N TYR A 483 14.48 -5.49 -3.17
CA TYR A 483 14.37 -4.54 -4.28
C TYR A 483 12.96 -4.39 -4.83
N ILE A 484 12.11 -5.42 -4.74
CA ILE A 484 10.69 -5.30 -5.10
C ILE A 484 9.96 -4.46 -4.05
N VAL A 485 10.23 -4.67 -2.76
CA VAL A 485 9.57 -3.96 -1.65
C VAL A 485 10.04 -2.51 -1.52
N GLU A 486 11.30 -2.20 -1.82
CA GLU A 486 11.89 -0.85 -1.83
C GLU A 486 11.79 -0.08 -0.49
N GLN A 487 11.88 -0.79 0.63
CA GLN A 487 11.86 -0.19 1.98
C GLN A 487 13.27 -0.15 2.60
N PHE A 488 14.24 0.42 1.86
CA PHE A 488 15.67 0.36 2.22
C PHE A 488 16.02 1.02 3.56
N GLU A 489 15.20 1.94 4.07
CA GLU A 489 15.38 2.53 5.40
C GLU A 489 15.19 1.50 6.53
N LYS A 490 14.33 0.48 6.31
CA LYS A 490 14.00 -0.55 7.30
C LYS A 490 14.65 -1.90 6.98
N LEU A 491 14.82 -2.20 5.70
CA LEU A 491 15.37 -3.46 5.22
C LEU A 491 16.36 -3.20 4.07
N PRO A 492 17.57 -2.69 4.36
CA PRO A 492 18.58 -2.45 3.35
C PRO A 492 19.23 -3.78 2.87
N PRO A 493 19.57 -3.93 1.58
CA PRO A 493 20.20 -5.14 1.04
C PRO A 493 21.71 -5.15 1.35
N ILE A 494 22.07 -5.14 2.63
CA ILE A 494 23.47 -5.13 3.09
C ILE A 494 23.87 -6.49 3.66
N LYS A 495 25.18 -6.78 3.66
CA LYS A 495 25.75 -8.03 4.20
C LYS A 495 25.22 -8.37 5.61
N GLY A 496 25.14 -7.38 6.51
CA GLY A 496 24.63 -7.59 7.87
C GLY A 496 23.20 -8.13 7.92
N ILE A 497 22.29 -7.60 7.10
CA ILE A 497 20.90 -8.06 7.02
C ILE A 497 20.81 -9.48 6.48
N ILE A 498 21.61 -9.81 5.47
CA ILE A 498 21.65 -11.17 4.90
C ILE A 498 22.18 -12.18 5.93
N ILE A 499 23.24 -11.83 6.65
CA ILE A 499 23.77 -12.64 7.75
C ILE A 499 22.71 -12.87 8.81
N ASP A 500 22.05 -11.81 9.28
CA ASP A 500 21.04 -11.94 10.33
C ASP A 500 19.82 -12.75 9.89
N THR A 501 19.52 -12.77 8.58
CA THR A 501 18.42 -13.55 7.99
C THR A 501 18.70 -15.04 7.95
N TYR A 502 19.95 -15.44 7.67
CA TYR A 502 20.30 -16.84 7.42
C TYR A 502 21.15 -17.49 8.50
N ARG A 503 21.57 -16.74 9.54
CA ARG A 503 22.40 -17.25 10.64
C ARG A 503 21.83 -18.52 11.29
N ASP A 504 20.51 -18.61 11.45
CA ASP A 504 19.86 -19.77 12.08
C ASP A 504 19.71 -20.98 11.14
N CYS A 505 20.07 -20.82 9.86
CA CYS A 505 20.05 -21.89 8.85
C CYS A 505 21.42 -22.57 8.66
N VAL A 506 22.48 -22.07 9.31
CA VAL A 506 23.86 -22.53 9.12
C VAL A 506 24.54 -22.80 10.46
N SER A 507 25.56 -23.66 10.47
CA SER A 507 26.36 -23.94 11.67
C SER A 507 27.36 -22.83 12.00
N ASP A 508 27.84 -22.11 10.98
CA ASP A 508 28.82 -21.03 11.10
C ASP A 508 28.42 -19.87 10.17
N VAL A 509 28.50 -18.65 10.69
CA VAL A 509 28.23 -17.42 9.95
C VAL A 509 29.22 -17.21 8.82
N GLN A 510 30.45 -17.74 8.94
CA GLN A 510 31.46 -17.65 7.88
C GLN A 510 30.98 -18.25 6.56
N ILE A 511 30.13 -19.29 6.61
CA ILE A 511 29.53 -19.91 5.42
C ILE A 511 28.72 -18.89 4.61
N ILE A 512 27.98 -18.00 5.28
CA ILE A 512 27.19 -16.95 4.61
C ILE A 512 28.12 -15.94 3.95
N ASP A 513 29.25 -15.62 4.59
CA ASP A 513 30.22 -14.67 4.06
C ASP A 513 30.95 -15.22 2.83
N ASP A 514 31.35 -16.48 2.88
CA ASP A 514 32.00 -17.17 1.77
C ASP A 514 31.06 -17.23 0.57
N VAL A 515 29.77 -17.55 0.77
CA VAL A 515 28.74 -17.55 -0.28
C VAL A 515 28.50 -16.15 -0.86
N LEU A 516 28.46 -15.10 -0.02
CA LEU A 516 28.33 -13.73 -0.50
C LEU A 516 29.54 -13.31 -1.34
N THR A 517 30.75 -13.71 -0.92
CA THR A 517 32.00 -13.45 -1.65
C THR A 517 31.98 -14.16 -3.00
N GLU A 518 31.61 -15.43 -3.03
CA GLU A 518 31.46 -16.22 -4.26
C GLU A 518 30.43 -15.60 -5.22
N LEU A 519 29.28 -15.14 -4.72
CA LEU A 519 28.26 -14.47 -5.52
C LEU A 519 28.75 -13.15 -6.14
N VAL A 520 29.63 -12.42 -5.45
CA VAL A 520 30.26 -11.20 -5.98
C VAL A 520 31.33 -11.54 -7.01
N GLU A 521 32.17 -12.54 -6.75
CA GLU A 521 33.20 -13.03 -7.67
C GLU A 521 32.60 -13.58 -8.98
N LYS A 522 31.45 -14.26 -8.90
CA LYS A 522 30.69 -14.77 -10.06
C LYS A 522 29.83 -13.70 -10.75
N GLU A 523 29.96 -12.43 -10.38
CA GLU A 523 29.17 -11.29 -10.89
C GLU A 523 27.64 -11.46 -10.77
N CYS A 524 27.19 -12.32 -9.87
CA CYS A 524 25.76 -12.50 -9.58
C CYS A 524 25.24 -11.35 -8.70
N LEU A 525 26.12 -10.81 -7.84
CA LEU A 525 25.87 -9.65 -7.00
C LEU A 525 26.95 -8.58 -7.23
N ILE A 526 26.56 -7.31 -7.12
CA ILE A 526 27.47 -6.17 -7.14
C ILE A 526 27.20 -5.23 -5.98
N TYR A 527 28.20 -4.45 -5.58
CA TYR A 527 28.00 -3.30 -4.69
C TYR A 527 27.66 -2.06 -5.52
N LEU A 528 26.39 -1.63 -5.51
CA LEU A 528 25.94 -0.48 -6.32
C LEU A 528 26.68 0.81 -5.94
N LYS A 529 26.93 1.01 -4.64
CA LYS A 529 27.79 2.07 -4.09
C LYS A 529 28.60 1.50 -2.93
N ARG A 530 29.94 1.55 -3.02
CA ARG A 530 30.81 1.09 -1.92
C ARG A 530 30.57 1.84 -0.60
N SER A 531 30.06 3.07 -0.66
CA SER A 531 29.80 3.90 0.53
C SER A 531 28.60 3.44 1.38
N ASN A 532 27.59 2.79 0.80
CA ASN A 532 26.42 2.31 1.54
C ASN A 532 26.36 0.78 1.68
N GLY A 533 27.23 0.05 0.97
CA GLY A 533 27.33 -1.41 1.06
C GLY A 533 26.13 -2.17 0.47
N TYR A 534 25.31 -1.52 -0.38
CA TYR A 534 24.12 -2.15 -0.96
C TYR A 534 24.52 -3.18 -2.02
N LEU A 535 24.13 -4.43 -1.78
CA LEU A 535 24.20 -5.53 -2.72
C LEU A 535 23.04 -5.41 -3.72
N LYS A 536 23.32 -5.53 -5.01
CA LYS A 536 22.33 -5.56 -6.08
C LYS A 536 22.58 -6.76 -6.98
N ILE A 537 21.52 -7.38 -7.46
CA ILE A 537 21.61 -8.43 -8.48
C ILE A 537 22.01 -7.78 -9.81
N LYS A 538 23.06 -8.31 -10.47
CA LYS A 538 23.48 -7.88 -11.80
C LYS A 538 23.48 -9.10 -12.74
N GLU A 539 23.12 -8.86 -14.00
CA GLU A 539 23.40 -9.81 -15.07
C GLU A 539 24.87 -9.72 -15.44
N SER A 540 25.61 -10.83 -15.37
CA SER A 540 27.02 -10.86 -15.78
C SER A 540 27.15 -10.38 -17.22
N SER A 541 27.98 -9.37 -17.43
CA SER A 541 28.33 -8.80 -18.74
C SER A 541 29.27 -9.71 -19.53
N GLY A 542 29.77 -10.79 -18.92
CA GLY A 542 30.86 -11.60 -19.45
C GLY A 542 32.21 -10.87 -19.43
N VAL A 543 32.26 -9.65 -18.88
CA VAL A 543 33.45 -8.80 -18.80
C VAL A 543 33.76 -8.56 -17.33
N ASP A 544 34.91 -9.07 -16.86
CA ASP A 544 35.40 -8.84 -15.51
C ASP A 544 35.76 -7.35 -15.33
N ILE A 545 34.83 -6.61 -14.74
CA ILE A 545 34.97 -5.16 -14.49
C ILE A 545 36.17 -4.89 -13.58
N GLY A 546 36.44 -5.78 -12.61
CA GLY A 546 37.57 -5.65 -11.70
C GLY A 546 38.90 -5.73 -12.46
N ALA A 547 39.04 -6.73 -13.33
CA ALA A 547 40.21 -6.91 -14.18
C ALA A 547 40.39 -5.75 -15.17
N GLU A 548 39.32 -5.28 -15.81
CA GLU A 548 39.40 -4.13 -16.74
C GLU A 548 39.81 -2.84 -16.03
N ILE A 549 39.30 -2.58 -14.83
CA ILE A 549 39.75 -1.45 -14.01
C ILE A 549 41.26 -1.55 -13.74
N GLN A 550 41.76 -2.74 -13.35
CA GLN A 550 43.20 -2.92 -13.12
C GLN A 550 44.02 -2.73 -14.40
N ASN A 551 43.57 -3.27 -15.53
CA ASN A 551 44.23 -3.09 -16.83
C ASN A 551 44.36 -1.61 -17.22
N VAL A 552 43.32 -0.80 -16.99
CA VAL A 552 43.35 0.64 -17.26
C VAL A 552 44.24 1.39 -16.25
N ILE A 553 44.23 1.00 -14.97
CA ILE A 553 45.15 1.56 -13.96
C ILE A 553 46.61 1.33 -14.38
N GLU A 554 46.98 0.11 -14.75
CA GLU A 554 48.36 -0.23 -15.14
C GLU A 554 48.82 0.57 -16.38
N LYS A 555 47.95 0.73 -17.38
CA LYS A 555 48.23 1.56 -18.56
C LYS A 555 48.40 3.04 -18.21
N THR A 556 47.53 3.58 -17.34
CA THR A 556 47.50 5.02 -17.03
C THR A 556 48.57 5.44 -16.04
N LYS A 557 49.00 4.56 -15.12
CA LYS A 557 50.10 4.80 -14.17
C LYS A 557 51.43 5.15 -14.83
N GLN A 558 51.64 4.74 -16.08
CA GLN A 558 52.88 5.04 -16.81
C GLN A 558 52.96 6.49 -17.30
N THR A 559 51.83 7.18 -17.41
CA THR A 559 51.73 8.48 -18.10
C THR A 559 51.09 9.58 -17.26
N LEU A 560 50.37 9.22 -16.19
CA LEU A 560 49.63 10.17 -15.36
C LEU A 560 50.08 10.08 -13.90
N SER A 561 50.15 11.22 -13.23
CA SER A 561 50.31 11.32 -11.79
C SER A 561 48.96 11.57 -11.10
N VAL A 562 48.91 11.39 -9.76
CA VAL A 562 47.75 11.76 -8.94
C VAL A 562 47.38 13.23 -9.13
N LYS A 563 48.39 14.10 -9.25
CA LYS A 563 48.21 15.53 -9.55
C LYS A 563 47.47 15.75 -10.87
N ASP A 564 47.83 15.02 -11.92
CA ASP A 564 47.19 15.17 -13.23
C ASP A 564 45.73 14.72 -13.18
N ILE A 565 45.46 13.61 -12.50
CA ILE A 565 44.10 13.08 -12.30
C ILE A 565 43.25 14.11 -11.55
N LEU A 566 43.73 14.64 -10.42
CA LEU A 566 42.97 15.62 -9.63
C LEU A 566 42.74 16.92 -10.39
N ASN A 567 43.74 17.44 -11.11
CA ASN A 567 43.57 18.64 -11.92
C ASN A 567 42.62 18.43 -13.12
N LYS A 568 42.54 17.21 -13.68
CA LYS A 568 41.59 16.87 -14.75
C LYS A 568 40.13 16.85 -14.24
N PHE A 569 39.91 16.35 -13.03
CA PHE A 569 38.57 16.12 -12.47
C PHE A 569 38.13 17.13 -11.41
N SER A 570 38.92 18.18 -11.14
CA SER A 570 38.54 19.24 -10.19
C SER A 570 37.31 20.00 -10.71
N PHE A 571 36.15 19.70 -10.13
CA PHE A 571 34.85 20.26 -10.51
C PHE A 571 34.80 21.79 -10.42
N ASP A 572 35.58 22.38 -9.51
CA ASP A 572 35.78 23.83 -9.38
C ASP A 572 37.25 24.17 -9.70
N SER A 573 37.52 24.60 -10.93
CA SER A 573 38.85 25.06 -11.33
C SER A 573 39.13 26.51 -10.91
N TYR A 574 38.19 27.15 -10.22
CA TYR A 574 38.26 28.53 -9.79
C TYR A 574 37.57 28.74 -8.42
N MET A 575 38.03 29.72 -7.65
CA MET A 575 37.40 30.17 -6.41
C MET A 575 36.98 31.63 -6.51
N TYR A 576 35.76 31.93 -6.09
CA TYR A 576 35.22 33.29 -6.07
C TYR A 576 35.31 33.90 -4.67
N PRO A 577 35.93 35.09 -4.51
CA PRO A 577 35.83 35.86 -3.29
C PRO A 577 34.49 36.61 -3.28
N THR A 578 33.39 35.89 -3.06
CA THR A 578 32.01 36.40 -3.24
C THR A 578 31.76 37.72 -2.50
N ALA A 579 32.11 37.80 -1.21
CA ALA A 579 31.93 39.01 -0.41
C ALA A 579 32.68 40.24 -0.97
N TYR A 580 33.90 40.05 -1.47
CA TYR A 580 34.70 41.13 -2.05
C TYR A 580 34.17 41.58 -3.41
N ASN A 581 33.79 40.61 -4.25
CA ASN A 581 33.18 40.88 -5.56
C ASN A 581 31.86 41.65 -5.41
N ASP A 582 31.03 41.27 -4.43
CA ASP A 582 29.76 41.94 -4.13
C ASP A 582 29.99 43.37 -3.60
N GLU A 583 30.91 43.56 -2.64
CA GLU A 583 31.21 44.88 -2.06
C GLU A 583 31.79 45.86 -3.10
N LYS A 584 32.58 45.36 -4.06
CA LYS A 584 33.28 46.19 -5.06
C LYS A 584 32.59 46.23 -6.41
N GLU A 585 31.47 45.52 -6.58
CA GLU A 585 30.73 45.40 -7.84
C GLU A 585 31.65 44.98 -9.02
N ILE A 586 32.52 43.99 -8.79
CA ILE A 586 33.44 43.45 -9.79
C ILE A 586 33.43 41.92 -9.79
N THR A 587 33.96 41.31 -10.86
CA THR A 587 34.14 39.85 -10.92
C THR A 587 35.62 39.50 -10.96
N ARG A 588 36.19 39.14 -9.80
CA ARG A 588 37.52 38.53 -9.67
C ARG A 588 37.37 37.05 -9.33
N TYR A 589 38.34 36.25 -9.73
CA TYR A 589 38.44 34.84 -9.37
C TYR A 589 39.90 34.46 -9.15
N PHE A 590 40.10 33.39 -8.39
CA PHE A 590 41.38 32.73 -8.26
C PHE A 590 41.34 31.41 -9.02
N ASP A 591 42.39 31.07 -9.75
CA ASP A 591 42.52 29.71 -10.27
C ASP A 591 42.80 28.73 -9.13
N PHE A 592 42.31 27.50 -9.24
CA PHE A 592 42.61 26.43 -8.28
C PHE A 592 43.41 25.34 -8.97
N LYS A 593 44.59 25.00 -8.43
CA LYS A 593 45.49 23.98 -8.99
C LYS A 593 46.04 23.08 -7.91
N PHE A 594 46.06 21.78 -8.19
CA PHE A 594 46.82 20.83 -7.41
C PHE A 594 48.28 20.81 -7.86
N ILE A 595 49.21 20.80 -6.90
CA ILE A 595 50.64 20.54 -7.11
C ILE A 595 51.09 19.47 -6.12
N ASP A 596 52.07 18.65 -6.49
CA ASP A 596 52.70 17.72 -5.55
C ASP A 596 53.79 18.43 -4.73
N SER A 597 54.23 17.79 -3.64
CA SER A 597 55.27 18.35 -2.77
C SER A 597 56.60 18.54 -3.49
N GLU A 598 56.96 17.64 -4.42
CA GLU A 598 58.16 17.74 -5.25
C GLU A 598 58.13 19.02 -6.11
N GLU A 599 57.01 19.27 -6.79
CA GLU A 599 56.78 20.48 -7.55
C GLU A 599 56.88 21.71 -6.67
N PHE A 600 56.22 21.72 -5.50
CA PHE A 600 56.30 22.83 -4.55
C PHE A 600 57.75 23.16 -4.15
N PHE A 601 58.55 22.15 -3.79
CA PHE A 601 59.95 22.35 -3.41
C PHE A 601 60.86 22.74 -4.58
N SER A 602 60.47 22.41 -5.82
CA SER A 602 61.24 22.74 -7.03
C SER A 602 61.07 24.20 -7.49
N VAL A 603 60.03 24.91 -7.03
CA VAL A 603 59.76 26.29 -7.46
C VAL A 603 60.78 27.24 -6.85
N VAL A 604 61.64 27.80 -7.71
CA VAL A 604 62.63 28.82 -7.33
C VAL A 604 62.02 30.23 -7.36
N ASP A 605 61.09 30.48 -8.29
CA ASP A 605 60.49 31.79 -8.52
C ASP A 605 58.97 31.66 -8.69
N TRP A 606 58.24 32.12 -7.67
CA TRP A 606 56.78 32.07 -7.63
C TRP A 606 56.10 33.14 -8.50
N ASP A 607 56.75 34.27 -8.76
CA ASP A 607 56.25 35.29 -9.70
C ASP A 607 56.21 34.70 -11.11
N LYS A 608 57.30 34.06 -11.52
CA LYS A 608 57.39 33.37 -12.81
C LYS A 608 56.42 32.20 -12.91
N LYS A 609 56.21 31.45 -11.83
CA LYS A 609 55.27 30.31 -11.79
C LYS A 609 53.84 30.74 -12.12
N ILE A 610 53.44 31.95 -11.73
CA ILE A 610 52.07 32.45 -11.95
C ILE A 610 51.95 33.44 -13.12
N GLU A 611 53.02 33.69 -13.89
CA GLU A 611 53.07 34.75 -14.92
C GLU A 611 51.97 34.60 -15.98
N ASN A 612 51.64 33.36 -16.35
CA ASN A 612 50.66 33.06 -17.40
C ASN A 612 49.20 32.98 -16.91
N PHE A 613 48.94 33.19 -15.62
CA PHE A 613 47.57 33.18 -15.10
C PHE A 613 46.90 34.55 -15.28
N SER A 614 45.73 34.57 -15.91
CA SER A 614 44.91 35.77 -16.11
C SER A 614 44.00 36.10 -14.93
N SER A 615 43.94 35.22 -13.94
CA SER A 615 43.17 35.37 -12.70
C SER A 615 43.76 36.40 -11.74
N ALA A 616 42.97 36.78 -10.73
CA ALA A 616 43.42 37.71 -9.70
C ALA A 616 44.49 37.10 -8.79
N GLY A 617 44.51 35.77 -8.69
CA GLY A 617 45.52 34.98 -7.98
C GLY A 617 45.29 33.49 -8.17
N VAL A 618 46.12 32.68 -7.53
CA VAL A 618 46.07 31.21 -7.65
C VAL A 618 46.07 30.58 -6.26
N VAL A 619 45.20 29.58 -6.08
CA VAL A 619 45.19 28.68 -4.93
C VAL A 619 45.91 27.40 -5.34
N TYR A 620 47.02 27.09 -4.68
CA TYR A 620 47.75 25.84 -4.84
C TYR A 620 47.40 24.88 -3.69
N ALA A 621 46.67 23.81 -4.01
CA ALA A 621 46.43 22.70 -3.10
C ALA A 621 47.57 21.69 -3.22
N ILE A 622 48.35 21.55 -2.15
CA ILE A 622 49.57 20.73 -2.18
C ILE A 622 49.23 19.30 -1.78
N ILE A 623 49.67 18.33 -2.58
CA ILE A 623 49.56 16.89 -2.35
C ILE A 623 50.88 16.41 -1.72
N PRO A 624 50.92 16.17 -0.40
CA PRO A 624 52.11 15.64 0.27
C PRO A 624 52.21 14.11 0.11
N TYR A 625 53.43 13.57 0.23
CA TYR A 625 53.68 12.13 0.24
C TYR A 625 53.78 11.55 1.67
N SER A 626 53.82 12.39 2.70
CA SER A 626 53.92 11.96 4.10
C SER A 626 53.52 13.06 5.09
N ASN A 627 53.32 12.70 6.37
CA ASN A 627 53.10 13.67 7.43
C ASN A 627 54.34 14.54 7.69
N GLU A 628 55.54 13.99 7.50
CA GLU A 628 56.80 14.73 7.63
C GLU A 628 56.90 15.84 6.57
N GLU A 629 56.45 15.58 5.35
CA GLU A 629 56.42 16.61 4.30
C GLU A 629 55.43 17.73 4.60
N ILE A 630 54.28 17.43 5.19
CA ILE A 630 53.31 18.46 5.62
C ILE A 630 54.00 19.46 6.57
N GLU A 631 54.74 18.98 7.57
CA GLU A 631 55.45 19.86 8.49
C GLU A 631 56.55 20.66 7.80
N ARG A 632 57.34 20.05 6.90
CA ARG A 632 58.38 20.76 6.14
C ARG A 632 57.80 21.84 5.24
N ILE A 633 56.73 21.55 4.50
CA ILE A 633 56.04 22.52 3.63
C ILE A 633 55.53 23.67 4.48
N ARG A 634 54.89 23.37 5.62
CA ARG A 634 54.38 24.37 6.56
C ARG A 634 55.49 25.28 7.10
N GLU A 635 56.66 24.73 7.42
CA GLU A 635 57.81 25.53 7.82
C GLU A 635 58.31 26.46 6.70
N VAL A 636 58.41 25.96 5.46
CA VAL A 636 58.82 26.78 4.30
C VAL A 636 57.85 27.93 4.07
N ILE A 637 56.54 27.67 4.13
CA ILE A 637 55.51 28.70 4.00
C ILE A 637 55.64 29.75 5.12
N LYS A 638 55.82 29.32 6.37
CA LYS A 638 55.97 30.23 7.52
C LYS A 638 57.24 31.07 7.48
N ARG A 639 58.33 30.55 6.93
CA ARG A 639 59.60 31.30 6.74
C ARG A 639 59.47 32.39 5.68
N GLY A 640 58.45 32.34 4.84
CA GLY A 640 58.09 33.38 3.89
C GLY A 640 58.83 33.32 2.55
N ASN A 641 59.61 32.27 2.29
CA ASN A 641 60.36 32.09 1.05
C ASN A 641 59.46 31.97 -0.19
N CYS A 642 58.19 31.59 0.00
CA CYS A 642 57.18 31.48 -1.05
C CYS A 642 56.05 32.53 -0.91
N ASN A 643 56.26 33.59 -0.12
CA ASN A 643 55.26 34.62 0.09
C ASN A 643 55.03 35.43 -1.19
N HIS A 644 53.81 35.41 -1.70
CA HIS A 644 53.42 36.17 -2.87
C HIS A 644 51.99 36.70 -2.67
N GLY A 645 51.74 37.98 -2.92
CA GLY A 645 50.45 38.66 -2.67
C GLY A 645 49.26 38.21 -3.54
N ARG A 646 49.45 37.18 -4.36
CA ARG A 646 48.46 36.57 -5.27
C ARG A 646 48.39 35.04 -5.13
N ILE A 647 49.09 34.45 -4.16
CA ILE A 647 49.15 32.99 -4.01
C ILE A 647 48.60 32.61 -2.64
N ILE A 648 47.75 31.58 -2.62
CA ILE A 648 47.25 30.95 -1.40
C ILE A 648 47.65 29.48 -1.47
N PHE A 649 48.28 28.96 -0.41
CA PHE A 649 48.60 27.55 -0.28
C PHE A 649 47.58 26.85 0.61
N VAL A 650 47.06 25.72 0.15
CA VAL A 650 46.20 24.84 0.93
C VAL A 650 46.96 23.55 1.19
N LEU A 651 47.03 23.16 2.46
CA LEU A 651 47.75 21.98 2.91
C LEU A 651 46.83 21.14 3.80
N PRO A 652 46.78 19.80 3.62
CA PRO A 652 45.98 18.95 4.48
C PRO A 652 46.53 18.92 5.91
N LEU A 653 45.66 18.62 6.87
CA LEU A 653 46.04 18.50 8.29
C LEU A 653 46.83 17.22 8.58
N GLN A 654 46.57 16.15 7.83
CA GLN A 654 47.21 14.85 7.95
C GLN A 654 47.34 14.20 6.56
N PHE A 655 48.36 13.38 6.38
CA PHE A 655 48.55 12.59 5.17
C PHE A 655 47.52 11.47 5.08
N MET A 656 46.95 11.30 3.88
CA MET A 656 46.11 10.18 3.51
C MET A 656 46.57 9.71 2.13
N ASP A 657 46.89 8.43 2.01
CA ASP A 657 47.23 7.85 0.71
C ASP A 657 45.97 7.78 -0.16
N ILE A 658 45.94 8.61 -1.19
CA ILE A 658 44.85 8.70 -2.17
C ILE A 658 45.26 8.14 -3.54
N GLU A 659 46.46 7.57 -3.69
CA GLU A 659 46.97 7.14 -5.00
C GLU A 659 46.03 6.09 -5.60
N LYS A 660 45.76 5.02 -4.84
CA LYS A 660 44.91 3.92 -5.31
C LYS A 660 43.52 4.41 -5.74
N ILE A 661 42.87 5.24 -4.93
CA ILE A 661 41.50 5.70 -5.22
C ILE A 661 41.47 6.68 -6.40
N ALA A 662 42.50 7.52 -6.56
CA ALA A 662 42.60 8.46 -7.70
C ALA A 662 42.74 7.70 -9.03
N PHE A 663 43.61 6.69 -9.08
CA PHE A 663 43.75 5.86 -10.28
C PHE A 663 42.51 5.01 -10.56
N GLU A 664 41.89 4.41 -9.53
CA GLU A 664 40.61 3.71 -9.68
C GLU A 664 39.53 4.64 -10.25
N TYR A 665 39.42 5.87 -9.75
CA TYR A 665 38.45 6.86 -10.23
C TYR A 665 38.70 7.23 -11.70
N ASN A 666 39.94 7.50 -12.09
CA ASN A 666 40.29 7.79 -13.47
C ASN A 666 39.97 6.61 -14.40
N ALA A 667 40.33 5.38 -14.00
CA ALA A 667 40.07 4.17 -14.77
C ALA A 667 38.57 3.92 -14.98
N VAL A 668 37.77 4.02 -13.91
CA VAL A 668 36.30 3.89 -13.99
C VAL A 668 35.69 4.96 -14.89
N THR A 669 36.21 6.20 -14.85
CA THR A 669 35.69 7.28 -15.70
C THR A 669 35.96 7.01 -17.18
N ILE A 670 37.16 6.55 -17.52
CA ILE A 670 37.52 6.16 -18.89
C ILE A 670 36.64 5.00 -19.37
N LEU A 671 36.50 3.94 -18.57
CA LEU A 671 35.69 2.79 -18.94
C LEU A 671 34.22 3.17 -19.13
N LYS A 672 33.69 4.05 -18.28
CA LYS A 672 32.32 4.56 -18.40
C LYS A 672 32.10 5.39 -19.67
N GLU A 673 33.08 6.21 -20.06
CA GLU A 673 33.03 6.94 -21.34
C GLU A 673 33.07 5.98 -22.54
N MET A 674 33.85 4.89 -22.46
CA MET A 674 33.94 3.87 -23.52
C MET A 674 32.67 3.02 -23.63
N ALA A 675 31.96 2.80 -22.52
CA ALA A 675 30.75 1.99 -22.45
C ALA A 675 29.45 2.82 -22.61
N SER A 676 29.52 4.06 -23.11
CA SER A 676 28.35 4.95 -23.17
C SER A 676 27.16 4.40 -23.97
N ASP A 677 27.44 3.50 -24.90
CA ASP A 677 26.44 2.91 -25.81
C ASP A 677 26.03 1.47 -25.39
N ASP A 678 26.58 0.94 -24.29
CA ASP A 678 26.25 -0.39 -23.75
C ASP A 678 25.48 -0.23 -22.42
N GLU A 679 24.16 -0.49 -22.45
CA GLU A 679 23.30 -0.35 -21.26
C GLU A 679 23.67 -1.33 -20.13
N LEU A 680 24.41 -2.40 -20.41
CA LEU A 680 24.68 -3.47 -19.47
C LEU A 680 26.02 -3.29 -18.72
N LEU A 681 27.00 -2.61 -19.31
CA LEU A 681 28.34 -2.43 -18.75
C LEU A 681 28.44 -1.33 -17.68
#